data_AF-A0A7C5FV06-F1
#
_entry.id   AF-A0A7C5FV06-F1
#
_cell.length_a   1.000
_cell.length_b   1.000
_cell.length_c   1.000
_cell.angle_alpha   90.00
_cell.angle_beta   90.00
_cell.angle_gamma   90.00
#
_symmetry.space_group_name_H-M   'P 1'
#
loop_
_entity.id
_entity.type
_entity.pdbx_description
1 polymer ?
#
loop_
_entity_poly.entity_id
_entity_poly.type
_entity_poly.pdbx_seq_one_letter_code
_entity_poly.pdbx_strand_id
1 'polypeptide(L)'
;MESTTSTIAVPSHSLLLSPTRWRKVLPIASSRSDTSSAQPSTLRLLLKVSRSPYQQIRKRLYQSPNSAANSHPHGYIIGRTSPDSERTLEGRPLAPVESIMDMRLICAFLLLALLQQCSAESLSTTPDGSIQAIAQGPDSISLYWRHEGRSAKVFVNGQPRGSLEPNPAGPYSSKTIGSLLPNTFYTFAVGESSPTVTERTWAKLPAQESFDLLVIGGTASGWAAAVVGARMGMKVALVESTNRLGGMTSNGLGAVDMRNMAHSNGAFQDFRERVIEFYGGGEGRKLEPRVANAILKSMAYEQSCLSLFMKVQVTGAIREANCVRGAIVCDTISGAKGRLYAKVTIDATDCADFAATAGVEYRVGREPRTDCEPHAGYIYFDDAAQTILPGSTGCADAKVQSYAYLMTWKDYGDRPAPLVERPASYSPEDYTYSPEWAKTWNATSGVLPNSKFEINQHPFGIDKPGINFDYPCADAKRRCEIDAIYRERALGYLYFMQNERGHKNLGLADDEYLDSNNFPPGLYVREARRVIGEHLVTECEVTNARQYFHADSVGIAEYPMDSHAMEELRAPDDRLDKGEGEMYLSAFTPWSQVPYGVIVPRCVEGLLVTTAVSATHVAYGTLRLEAVRMSMGQAAAVAARLAITRGVSLRCVNPAWIQDSILSQHAYIYWFSDVTPMTRHFKAISFLGARGVLVSEPFRPDSALTEQEALAAVDRLVRLEGGMPQQIELQASQAEMPVTRGLFAKWLVQSKARVDATWRAAVARQSYEDVAPGSPYFEAVEALRAHRITPSLFANYKPGLFQPEAPMTRADAAQAIYLAHRAYAMSH
;
A
#
# COMPACT_ATOMS: atom_id res chain seq x y z
N MET A 1 42.24 33.92 -54.31
CA MET A 1 41.49 32.70 -54.67
C MET A 1 40.35 32.64 -53.66
N GLU A 2 39.40 33.57 -53.81
CA GLU A 2 38.07 33.33 -54.40
C GLU A 2 37.12 32.84 -53.30
N SER A 3 36.45 33.72 -52.55
CA SER A 3 35.31 34.59 -52.93
C SER A 3 34.08 33.77 -53.35
N THR A 4 32.87 34.00 -52.80
CA THR A 4 32.27 35.32 -52.60
C THR A 4 31.42 35.49 -51.33
N THR A 5 31.41 36.75 -50.88
CA THR A 5 30.48 37.37 -49.92
C THR A 5 29.06 37.55 -50.48
N SER A 6 28.06 37.61 -49.59
CA SER A 6 27.10 38.75 -49.59
C SER A 6 26.40 38.90 -48.23
N THR A 7 25.94 40.12 -47.96
CA THR A 7 25.43 40.59 -46.66
C THR A 7 24.27 41.57 -46.90
N ILE A 8 23.50 41.91 -45.85
CA ILE A 8 22.64 43.11 -45.70
C ILE A 8 21.28 43.09 -46.43
N ALA A 9 20.17 43.12 -45.66
CA ALA A 9 19.27 44.29 -45.55
C ALA A 9 17.87 43.93 -44.97
N VAL A 10 17.40 44.76 -44.03
CA VAL A 10 15.96 44.96 -43.74
C VAL A 10 15.52 46.21 -44.49
N PRO A 11 14.26 46.29 -44.96
CA PRO A 11 13.50 47.49 -44.61
C PRO A 11 12.05 47.20 -44.20
N SER A 12 11.61 47.94 -43.18
CA SER A 12 10.21 48.11 -42.80
C SER A 12 9.51 49.11 -43.73
N HIS A 13 8.20 48.93 -44.00
CA HIS A 13 7.28 50.06 -44.07
C HIS A 13 5.83 49.69 -43.73
N SER A 14 5.15 50.68 -43.16
CA SER A 14 3.82 50.65 -42.52
C SER A 14 2.79 51.48 -43.29
N LEU A 15 1.50 51.15 -43.17
CA LEU A 15 0.33 52.04 -43.27
C LEU A 15 -0.89 51.26 -42.70
N LEU A 16 -1.38 51.51 -41.47
CA LEU A 16 -2.32 52.57 -41.06
C LEU A 16 -3.64 52.64 -41.86
N LEU A 17 -4.76 52.32 -41.21
CA LEU A 17 -5.89 53.25 -40.96
C LEU A 17 -6.94 52.67 -39.98
N SER A 18 -7.66 53.57 -39.30
CA SER A 18 -8.82 53.34 -38.40
C SER A 18 -9.66 54.65 -38.41
N PRO A 19 -10.63 54.96 -37.51
CA PRO A 19 -11.63 54.19 -36.77
C PRO A 19 -13.06 54.83 -36.80
N THR A 20 -14.10 54.18 -36.24
CA THR A 20 -15.28 54.86 -35.62
C THR A 20 -16.01 53.88 -34.66
N ARG A 21 -16.16 54.19 -33.35
CA ARG A 21 -17.34 54.80 -32.65
C ARG A 21 -18.66 54.01 -32.86
N TRP A 22 -19.47 53.70 -31.85
CA TRP A 22 -20.25 54.63 -30.99
C TRP A 22 -20.30 54.28 -29.47
N ARG A 23 -20.96 55.11 -28.65
CA ARG A 23 -20.86 55.18 -27.17
C ARG A 23 -22.22 55.53 -26.53
N LYS A 24 -22.50 55.04 -25.28
CA LYS A 24 -23.43 55.61 -24.26
C LYS A 24 -24.97 55.53 -24.58
N VAL A 25 -25.96 55.57 -23.65
CA VAL A 25 -26.05 55.63 -22.15
C VAL A 25 -27.45 55.20 -21.64
N LEU A 26 -27.52 54.44 -20.50
CA LEU A 26 -28.35 54.52 -19.25
C LEU A 26 -29.65 55.39 -19.15
N PRO A 27 -30.52 55.32 -18.08
CA PRO A 27 -30.80 54.31 -17.01
C PRO A 27 -32.33 54.17 -16.60
N ILE A 28 -32.64 53.80 -15.32
CA ILE A 28 -33.91 53.87 -14.50
C ILE A 28 -34.57 52.47 -14.31
N ALA A 29 -34.60 51.80 -13.13
CA ALA A 29 -35.24 52.03 -11.80
C ALA A 29 -36.80 52.01 -11.84
N SER A 30 -37.62 51.46 -10.92
CA SER A 30 -37.46 50.76 -9.62
C SER A 30 -38.77 50.01 -9.21
N SER A 31 -38.71 49.21 -8.12
CA SER A 31 -39.77 48.92 -7.12
C SER A 31 -41.04 48.06 -7.40
N ARG A 32 -41.14 46.98 -6.58
CA ARG A 32 -42.28 46.48 -5.74
C ARG A 32 -43.53 45.75 -6.30
N SER A 33 -43.86 44.69 -5.53
CA SER A 33 -45.16 44.12 -5.12
C SER A 33 -46.10 43.36 -6.09
N ASP A 34 -46.22 42.06 -5.76
CA ASP A 34 -47.46 41.31 -5.48
C ASP A 34 -48.30 40.56 -6.54
N THR A 35 -48.43 39.26 -6.23
CA THR A 35 -49.60 38.36 -6.36
C THR A 35 -49.99 37.74 -7.72
N SER A 36 -49.94 36.40 -7.71
CA SER A 36 -51.03 35.46 -8.03
C SER A 36 -50.91 34.52 -9.25
N SER A 37 -51.46 33.32 -9.05
CA SER A 37 -51.94 32.31 -10.01
C SER A 37 -50.95 31.35 -10.71
N ALA A 38 -51.21 30.06 -10.42
CA ALA A 38 -51.29 28.90 -11.34
C ALA A 38 -50.09 28.44 -12.20
N GLN A 39 -49.69 27.20 -11.88
CA GLN A 39 -49.14 26.09 -12.68
C GLN A 39 -49.52 26.00 -14.19
N PRO A 40 -48.94 25.06 -14.97
CA PRO A 40 -47.58 24.48 -14.91
C PRO A 40 -46.92 24.30 -16.31
N SER A 41 -45.58 24.34 -16.43
CA SER A 41 -44.86 23.52 -17.44
C SER A 41 -43.32 23.63 -17.34
N THR A 42 -42.68 22.47 -17.55
CA THR A 42 -41.43 22.27 -18.29
C THR A 42 -40.27 23.26 -18.08
N LEU A 43 -39.21 22.82 -17.39
CA LEU A 43 -37.86 23.33 -17.68
C LEU A 43 -36.81 22.22 -17.70
N ARG A 44 -36.00 22.21 -18.76
CA ARG A 44 -34.74 21.47 -18.86
C ARG A 44 -33.77 21.96 -17.77
N LEU A 45 -32.89 21.08 -17.29
CA LEU A 45 -31.67 21.55 -16.63
C LEU A 45 -30.43 20.73 -17.05
N LEU A 46 -29.55 21.40 -17.78
CA LEU A 46 -28.18 20.98 -18.02
C LEU A 46 -27.34 21.27 -16.78
N LEU A 47 -26.45 20.33 -16.46
CA LEU A 47 -25.15 20.52 -15.80
C LEU A 47 -25.08 21.55 -14.65
N LYS A 48 -25.21 21.05 -13.43
CA LYS A 48 -24.44 21.57 -12.29
C LYS A 48 -23.59 20.45 -11.70
N VAL A 49 -22.27 20.56 -11.89
CA VAL A 49 -21.28 19.77 -11.15
C VAL A 49 -21.42 20.15 -9.68
N SER A 50 -21.95 19.25 -8.85
CA SER A 50 -22.00 19.46 -7.40
C SER A 50 -20.63 19.15 -6.79
N ARG A 51 -20.20 20.01 -5.86
CA ARG A 51 -19.03 19.73 -5.03
C ARG A 51 -19.43 18.62 -4.04
N SER A 52 -18.58 17.61 -3.90
CA SER A 52 -18.86 16.43 -3.08
C SER A 52 -19.23 16.78 -1.61
N PRO A 53 -20.15 16.04 -0.96
CA PRO A 53 -20.46 16.17 0.47
C PRO A 53 -19.27 15.90 1.42
N TYR A 54 -18.13 15.43 0.87
CA TYR A 54 -16.83 15.21 1.51
C TYR A 54 -16.41 16.22 2.61
N GLN A 55 -16.73 17.51 2.49
CA GLN A 55 -16.34 18.49 3.51
C GLN A 55 -17.19 18.49 4.80
N GLN A 56 -18.43 17.98 4.79
CA GLN A 56 -19.29 18.04 5.98
C GLN A 56 -19.06 16.87 6.94
N ILE A 57 -18.80 15.67 6.42
CA ILE A 57 -18.59 14.45 7.24
C ILE A 57 -17.25 14.53 7.99
N ARG A 58 -16.19 15.03 7.34
CA ARG A 58 -14.83 15.14 7.88
C ARG A 58 -14.74 15.96 9.18
N LYS A 59 -15.71 16.84 9.46
CA LYS A 59 -15.71 17.69 10.67
C LYS A 59 -16.29 17.01 11.93
N ARG A 60 -17.00 15.88 11.80
CA ARG A 60 -17.66 15.20 12.93
C ARG A 60 -16.89 14.02 13.53
N LEU A 61 -15.98 13.39 12.78
CA LEU A 61 -15.24 12.19 13.24
C LEU A 61 -14.00 12.48 14.10
N TYR A 62 -13.59 13.75 14.25
CA TYR A 62 -12.35 14.13 14.94
C TYR A 62 -12.54 15.23 16.00
N GLN A 63 -13.72 15.30 16.64
CA GLN A 63 -13.97 16.24 17.74
C GLN A 63 -14.68 15.56 18.93
N SER A 64 -13.88 15.01 19.85
CA SER A 64 -14.24 14.82 21.27
C SER A 64 -12.97 14.94 22.13
N PRO A 65 -12.95 15.70 23.23
CA PRO A 65 -11.74 15.98 24.01
C PRO A 65 -11.49 15.02 25.20
N ASN A 66 -10.23 15.02 25.64
CA ASN A 66 -9.63 14.18 26.71
C ASN A 66 -10.33 14.18 28.08
N SER A 67 -10.37 13.00 28.72
CA SER A 67 -9.98 12.71 30.13
C SER A 67 -10.20 11.21 30.40
N ALA A 68 -9.48 10.48 31.26
CA ALA A 68 -8.23 10.72 32.00
C ALA A 68 -7.40 9.41 32.02
N ALA A 69 -6.13 9.47 32.43
CA ALA A 69 -5.20 8.34 32.37
C ALA A 69 -5.29 7.37 33.57
N ASN A 70 -4.88 6.12 33.36
CA ASN A 70 -4.04 5.39 34.33
C ASN A 70 -3.25 4.24 33.67
N SER A 71 -1.98 4.12 34.09
CA SER A 71 -1.02 3.04 33.83
C SER A 71 -1.42 1.72 34.53
N HIS A 72 -0.89 0.51 34.27
CA HIS A 72 0.36 0.02 33.65
C HIS A 72 0.12 -1.43 33.06
N PRO A 73 1.11 -2.13 32.44
CA PRO A 73 0.86 -3.36 31.67
C PRO A 73 0.90 -4.65 32.52
N HIS A 74 0.40 -5.77 31.96
CA HIS A 74 1.08 -7.09 31.92
C HIS A 74 0.23 -8.12 31.13
N GLY A 75 0.84 -9.25 30.74
CA GLY A 75 0.27 -10.21 29.78
C GLY A 75 -0.80 -11.14 30.35
N TYR A 76 -1.65 -11.68 29.44
CA TYR A 76 -2.68 -12.65 29.79
C TYR A 76 -2.17 -14.09 29.67
N ILE A 77 -1.89 -14.71 30.82
CA ILE A 77 -1.84 -16.17 30.95
C ILE A 77 -3.26 -16.68 31.13
N ILE A 78 -3.65 -17.70 30.37
CA ILE A 78 -4.96 -18.35 30.47
C ILE A 78 -4.96 -19.30 31.68
N GLY A 79 -5.71 -18.96 32.73
CA GLY A 79 -5.96 -19.80 33.90
C GLY A 79 -7.42 -20.22 34.00
N ARG A 80 -7.70 -21.53 34.06
CA ARG A 80 -9.04 -22.07 34.33
C ARG A 80 -9.39 -21.97 35.82
N THR A 81 -10.63 -21.63 36.14
CA THR A 81 -11.37 -22.16 37.31
C THR A 81 -12.88 -22.13 37.07
N SER A 82 -13.58 -23.10 37.64
CA SER A 82 -15.05 -23.24 37.70
C SER A 82 -15.47 -23.34 39.18
N PRO A 83 -16.73 -23.62 39.56
CA PRO A 83 -17.74 -22.65 39.96
C PRO A 83 -18.08 -22.70 41.48
N ASP A 84 -19.24 -22.12 41.84
CA ASP A 84 -20.01 -22.22 43.10
C ASP A 84 -19.95 -21.02 44.09
N SER A 85 -21.10 -20.36 44.32
CA SER A 85 -21.92 -20.53 45.54
C SER A 85 -22.95 -19.39 45.78
N GLU A 86 -24.21 -19.72 45.50
CA GLU A 86 -25.50 -19.29 46.08
C GLU A 86 -25.67 -18.27 47.25
N ARG A 87 -26.81 -17.53 47.21
CA ARG A 87 -27.64 -16.91 48.31
C ARG A 87 -27.20 -15.57 48.95
N THR A 88 -28.09 -14.66 49.42
CA THR A 88 -29.58 -14.48 49.40
C THR A 88 -29.99 -13.07 49.87
N LEU A 89 -31.17 -12.56 49.41
CA LEU A 89 -32.21 -11.75 50.14
C LEU A 89 -31.78 -10.46 50.90
N GLU A 90 -32.53 -9.35 51.05
CA GLU A 90 -33.78 -8.72 50.55
C GLU A 90 -33.97 -7.47 51.49
N GLY A 91 -34.60 -6.32 51.11
CA GLY A 91 -34.73 -5.26 52.15
C GLY A 91 -35.29 -3.84 51.93
N ARG A 92 -36.31 -3.58 51.09
CA ARG A 92 -37.19 -2.36 51.13
C ARG A 92 -36.53 -0.98 50.78
N PRO A 93 -37.27 0.15 50.72
CA PRO A 93 -37.96 0.56 49.49
C PRO A 93 -37.72 2.02 49.03
N LEU A 94 -38.20 2.35 47.84
CA LEU A 94 -38.12 3.69 47.21
C LEU A 94 -39.04 4.75 47.82
N ALA A 95 -38.62 6.02 47.72
CA ALA A 95 -39.47 7.21 47.81
C ALA A 95 -39.39 8.00 46.47
N PRO A 96 -40.45 8.72 46.06
CA PRO A 96 -40.59 9.20 44.68
C PRO A 96 -39.94 10.56 44.44
N VAL A 97 -39.48 10.79 43.21
CA VAL A 97 -39.23 12.13 42.65
C VAL A 97 -40.00 12.24 41.34
N GLU A 98 -40.84 13.27 41.25
CA GLU A 98 -41.70 13.54 40.10
C GLU A 98 -40.91 14.09 38.90
N SER A 99 -41.56 14.11 37.74
CA SER A 99 -40.93 14.25 36.43
C SER A 99 -40.44 15.67 36.09
N ILE A 100 -39.21 15.74 35.56
CA ILE A 100 -38.91 16.62 34.43
C ILE A 100 -38.30 15.75 33.33
N MET A 101 -39.10 15.45 32.31
CA MET A 101 -38.75 14.54 31.23
C MET A 101 -37.96 15.30 30.15
N ASP A 102 -36.64 15.22 30.19
CA ASP A 102 -35.77 15.92 29.22
C ASP A 102 -35.95 15.33 27.80
N MET A 103 -36.38 16.16 26.85
CA MET A 103 -36.50 15.77 25.43
C MET A 103 -35.17 15.24 24.86
N ARG A 104 -34.02 15.64 25.41
CA ARG A 104 -32.71 15.12 25.00
C ARG A 104 -32.56 13.63 25.35
N LEU A 105 -33.14 13.17 26.45
CA LEU A 105 -33.18 11.74 26.78
C LEU A 105 -34.09 10.97 25.84
N ILE A 106 -35.23 11.54 25.42
CA ILE A 106 -36.14 10.87 24.45
C ILE A 106 -35.47 10.77 23.07
N CYS A 107 -34.78 11.82 22.62
CA CYS A 107 -33.98 11.74 21.39
C CYS A 107 -32.80 10.77 21.52
N ALA A 108 -32.14 10.70 22.69
CA ALA A 108 -31.06 9.73 22.94
C ALA A 108 -31.58 8.28 22.98
N PHE A 109 -32.73 8.02 23.60
CA PHE A 109 -33.38 6.70 23.62
C PHE A 109 -33.96 6.31 22.27
N LEU A 110 -34.48 7.23 21.46
CA LEU A 110 -34.87 6.93 20.08
C LEU A 110 -33.65 6.68 19.19
N LEU A 111 -32.53 7.39 19.36
CA LEU A 111 -31.27 7.05 18.69
C LEU A 111 -30.73 5.69 19.17
N LEU A 112 -30.75 5.41 20.47
CA LEU A 112 -30.28 4.13 21.03
C LEU A 112 -31.21 2.98 20.63
N ALA A 113 -32.52 3.17 20.52
CA ALA A 113 -33.43 2.15 20.01
C ALA A 113 -33.24 1.92 18.50
N LEU A 114 -32.98 2.97 17.71
CA LEU A 114 -32.61 2.85 16.29
C LEU A 114 -31.21 2.23 16.09
N LEU A 115 -30.29 2.39 17.04
CA LEU A 115 -28.95 1.78 17.02
C LEU A 115 -28.94 0.35 17.60
N GLN A 116 -29.81 0.03 18.56
CA GLN A 116 -29.98 -1.31 19.14
C GLN A 116 -30.94 -2.21 18.34
N GLN A 117 -31.70 -1.66 17.39
CA GLN A 117 -32.29 -2.43 16.30
C GLN A 117 -31.29 -2.75 15.16
N CYS A 118 -30.03 -2.30 15.28
CA CYS A 118 -28.90 -2.72 14.45
C CYS A 118 -27.91 -3.60 15.22
N SER A 119 -28.42 -4.62 15.93
CA SER A 119 -27.59 -5.68 16.51
C SER A 119 -28.09 -7.06 16.06
N ALA A 120 -27.20 -7.79 15.36
CA ALA A 120 -27.27 -9.24 15.17
C ALA A 120 -28.51 -9.83 14.45
N GLU A 121 -29.03 -9.15 13.41
CA GLU A 121 -29.77 -9.83 12.33
C GLU A 121 -29.62 -9.03 11.01
N SER A 122 -29.63 -9.74 9.88
CA SER A 122 -29.47 -9.22 8.50
C SER A 122 -28.12 -8.58 8.07
N LEU A 123 -26.99 -9.26 8.35
CA LEU A 123 -25.98 -9.44 7.27
C LEU A 123 -26.47 -10.53 6.29
N SER A 124 -27.67 -10.31 5.74
CA SER A 124 -28.36 -11.29 4.91
C SER A 124 -27.93 -11.13 3.46
N THR A 125 -27.39 -12.22 2.90
CA THR A 125 -27.47 -12.61 1.49
C THR A 125 -27.07 -11.56 0.44
N THR A 126 -26.06 -11.88 -0.37
CA THR A 126 -25.95 -11.33 -1.75
C THR A 126 -27.35 -11.34 -2.38
N PRO A 127 -27.89 -10.20 -2.85
CA PRO A 127 -29.27 -10.14 -3.32
C PRO A 127 -29.55 -11.18 -4.41
N ASP A 128 -30.70 -11.84 -4.34
CA ASP A 128 -31.19 -12.64 -5.46
C ASP A 128 -31.29 -11.75 -6.70
N GLY A 129 -30.56 -12.12 -7.77
CA GLY A 129 -30.32 -11.25 -8.92
C GLY A 129 -28.93 -10.61 -8.97
N SER A 130 -27.94 -11.10 -8.22
CA SER A 130 -26.55 -10.65 -8.38
C SER A 130 -26.03 -10.92 -9.80
N ILE A 131 -25.45 -9.88 -10.40
CA ILE A 131 -24.78 -9.88 -11.70
C ILE A 131 -23.33 -9.46 -11.51
N GLN A 132 -22.42 -10.07 -12.27
CA GLN A 132 -21.05 -9.61 -12.45
C GLN A 132 -20.74 -9.49 -13.95
N ALA A 133 -20.06 -8.43 -14.34
CA ALA A 133 -19.53 -8.25 -15.68
C ALA A 133 -18.00 -8.41 -15.63
N ILE A 134 -17.43 -9.22 -16.51
CA ILE A 134 -15.98 -9.41 -16.64
C ILE A 134 -15.60 -9.26 -18.11
N ALA A 135 -14.74 -8.29 -18.41
CA ALA A 135 -14.17 -8.15 -19.74
C ALA A 135 -13.33 -9.39 -20.11
N GLN A 136 -13.52 -9.87 -21.34
CA GLN A 136 -12.79 -10.99 -21.93
C GLN A 136 -11.96 -10.58 -23.14
N GLY A 137 -12.11 -9.34 -23.61
CA GLY A 137 -11.39 -8.83 -24.77
C GLY A 137 -11.58 -7.32 -24.97
N PRO A 138 -11.00 -6.76 -26.05
CA PRO A 138 -11.30 -5.41 -26.48
C PRO A 138 -12.76 -5.24 -26.96
N ASP A 139 -13.42 -6.30 -27.42
CA ASP A 139 -14.75 -6.25 -28.04
C ASP A 139 -15.80 -7.09 -27.31
N SER A 140 -15.46 -7.62 -26.14
CA SER A 140 -16.19 -8.70 -25.48
C SER A 140 -16.16 -8.61 -23.95
N ILE A 141 -17.34 -8.73 -23.35
CA ILE A 141 -17.57 -8.88 -21.90
C ILE A 141 -18.48 -10.09 -21.72
N SER A 142 -18.24 -10.90 -20.70
CA SER A 142 -19.15 -11.95 -20.23
C SER A 142 -19.98 -11.43 -19.05
N LEU A 143 -21.27 -11.77 -19.00
CA LEU A 143 -22.07 -11.58 -17.79
C LEU A 143 -22.22 -12.92 -17.08
N TYR A 144 -21.98 -12.89 -15.79
CA TYR A 144 -22.30 -13.95 -14.86
C TYR A 144 -23.47 -13.48 -14.01
N TRP A 145 -24.44 -14.34 -13.77
CA TRP A 145 -25.64 -13.96 -13.02
C TRP A 145 -26.19 -15.11 -12.17
N ARG A 146 -27.05 -14.78 -11.20
CA ARG A 146 -27.85 -15.76 -10.47
C ARG A 146 -29.29 -15.27 -10.32
N HIS A 147 -30.23 -15.98 -10.92
CA HIS A 147 -31.67 -15.72 -10.80
C HIS A 147 -32.43 -17.05 -10.75
N GLU A 148 -33.56 -17.10 -10.04
CA GLU A 148 -34.28 -18.33 -9.64
C GLU A 148 -34.97 -19.07 -10.81
N GLY A 149 -34.19 -19.67 -11.71
CA GLY A 149 -34.74 -20.53 -12.78
C GLY A 149 -35.64 -19.80 -13.78
N ARG A 150 -35.55 -18.47 -13.88
CA ARG A 150 -36.28 -17.65 -14.87
C ARG A 150 -35.34 -17.08 -15.93
N SER A 151 -35.80 -17.04 -17.18
CA SER A 151 -35.15 -16.22 -18.20
C SER A 151 -35.36 -14.74 -17.88
N ALA A 152 -34.36 -13.92 -18.18
CA ALA A 152 -34.44 -12.47 -18.03
C ALA A 152 -33.70 -11.75 -19.16
N LYS A 153 -34.08 -10.49 -19.38
CA LYS A 153 -33.51 -9.64 -20.44
C LYS A 153 -32.20 -9.02 -19.96
N VAL A 154 -31.17 -9.07 -20.78
CA VAL A 154 -29.93 -8.31 -20.56
C VAL A 154 -30.12 -6.91 -21.10
N PHE A 155 -29.82 -5.91 -20.28
CA PHE A 155 -29.70 -4.53 -20.69
C PHE A 155 -28.23 -4.12 -20.73
N VAL A 156 -27.82 -3.43 -21.81
CA VAL A 156 -26.49 -2.84 -21.98
C VAL A 156 -26.68 -1.34 -22.19
N ASN A 157 -26.12 -0.50 -21.32
CA ASN A 157 -26.35 0.95 -21.30
C ASN A 157 -27.86 1.30 -21.29
N GLY A 158 -28.65 0.51 -20.55
CA GLY A 158 -30.11 0.63 -20.46
C GLY A 158 -30.89 0.17 -21.70
N GLN A 159 -30.23 -0.35 -22.74
CA GLN A 159 -30.89 -0.87 -23.94
C GLN A 159 -30.96 -2.40 -23.92
N PRO A 160 -32.12 -3.03 -24.23
CA PRO A 160 -32.23 -4.49 -24.25
C PRO A 160 -31.35 -5.08 -25.36
N ARG A 161 -30.50 -6.05 -25.00
CA ARG A 161 -29.48 -6.63 -25.90
C ARG A 161 -29.68 -8.13 -26.16
N GLY A 162 -30.45 -8.83 -25.33
CA GLY A 162 -30.81 -10.24 -25.51
C GLY A 162 -31.61 -10.78 -24.31
N SER A 163 -31.96 -12.07 -24.35
CA SER A 163 -32.31 -12.84 -23.16
C SER A 163 -31.12 -13.68 -22.71
N LEU A 164 -31.12 -14.09 -21.45
CA LEU A 164 -30.32 -15.21 -20.97
C LEU A 164 -31.26 -16.24 -20.36
N GLU A 165 -30.97 -17.50 -20.64
CA GLU A 165 -31.81 -18.63 -20.27
C GLU A 165 -31.55 -19.08 -18.82
N PRO A 166 -32.55 -19.68 -18.16
CA PRO A 166 -32.40 -20.15 -16.79
C PRO A 166 -31.44 -21.35 -16.70
N ASN A 167 -30.56 -21.33 -15.70
CA ASN A 167 -29.73 -22.48 -15.34
C ASN A 167 -30.18 -23.05 -13.99
N PRO A 168 -30.71 -24.29 -13.94
CA PRO A 168 -31.09 -24.92 -12.67
C PRO A 168 -29.88 -25.38 -11.82
N ALA A 169 -28.66 -25.36 -12.36
CA ALA A 169 -27.47 -25.97 -11.73
C ALA A 169 -26.43 -24.99 -11.17
N GLY A 170 -26.64 -23.67 -11.24
CA GLY A 170 -25.69 -22.69 -10.70
C GLY A 170 -25.68 -21.32 -11.40
N PRO A 171 -24.75 -20.41 -11.06
CA PRO A 171 -24.59 -19.15 -11.77
C PRO A 171 -24.34 -19.41 -13.25
N TYR A 172 -25.07 -18.71 -14.12
CA TYR A 172 -24.94 -18.85 -15.57
C TYR A 172 -24.06 -17.75 -16.16
N SER A 173 -23.30 -18.08 -17.20
CA SER A 173 -22.49 -17.15 -17.97
C SER A 173 -23.01 -17.02 -19.40
N SER A 174 -23.32 -15.78 -19.84
CA SER A 174 -23.25 -15.50 -21.28
C SER A 174 -21.78 -15.37 -21.65
N LYS A 175 -21.30 -16.29 -22.49
CA LYS A 175 -19.90 -16.28 -22.93
C LYS A 175 -19.47 -14.92 -23.52
N THR A 176 -20.35 -14.26 -24.29
CA THR A 176 -20.10 -12.89 -24.79
C THR A 176 -21.40 -12.12 -25.06
N ILE A 177 -21.47 -10.82 -24.74
CA ILE A 177 -22.63 -9.92 -24.99
C ILE A 177 -22.64 -9.35 -26.43
N GLY A 178 -22.07 -10.08 -27.39
CA GLY A 178 -21.85 -9.63 -28.76
C GLY A 178 -20.81 -8.51 -28.89
N SER A 179 -20.72 -7.90 -30.07
CA SER A 179 -19.68 -6.92 -30.41
C SER A 179 -19.81 -5.62 -29.64
N LEU A 180 -18.81 -5.33 -28.81
CA LEU A 180 -18.60 -4.07 -28.09
C LEU A 180 -17.45 -3.27 -28.73
N LEU A 181 -17.31 -2.00 -28.33
CA LEU A 181 -16.19 -1.14 -28.73
C LEU A 181 -15.02 -1.31 -27.75
N PRO A 182 -13.76 -1.30 -28.22
CA PRO A 182 -12.57 -1.22 -27.37
C PRO A 182 -12.57 -0.03 -26.42
N ASN A 183 -11.92 -0.22 -25.27
CA ASN A 183 -11.66 0.81 -24.28
C ASN A 183 -12.91 1.57 -23.78
N THR A 184 -14.10 0.95 -23.84
CA THR A 184 -15.39 1.59 -23.65
C THR A 184 -16.10 1.04 -22.42
N PHE A 185 -16.69 1.93 -21.62
CA PHE A 185 -17.50 1.56 -20.46
C PHE A 185 -18.89 1.10 -20.86
N TYR A 186 -19.38 0.07 -20.16
CA TYR A 186 -20.72 -0.44 -20.31
C TYR A 186 -21.37 -0.68 -18.94
N THR A 187 -22.63 -0.29 -18.80
CA THR A 187 -23.48 -0.67 -17.67
C THR A 187 -24.37 -1.85 -18.06
N PHE A 188 -24.53 -2.81 -17.16
CA PHE A 188 -25.24 -4.06 -17.38
C PHE A 188 -26.29 -4.30 -16.31
N ALA A 189 -27.49 -4.72 -16.71
CA ALA A 189 -28.56 -5.12 -15.80
C ALA A 189 -29.31 -6.37 -16.29
N VAL A 190 -29.99 -7.03 -15.35
CA VAL A 190 -30.65 -8.34 -15.48
C VAL A 190 -32.14 -8.18 -15.22
N GLY A 191 -32.91 -7.86 -16.25
CA GLY A 191 -34.25 -7.31 -16.05
C GLY A 191 -34.21 -5.82 -15.64
N GLU A 192 -35.40 -5.22 -15.60
CA GLU A 192 -35.55 -3.75 -15.52
C GLU A 192 -35.36 -3.18 -14.10
N SER A 193 -35.46 -4.02 -13.06
CA SER A 193 -35.36 -3.64 -11.65
C SER A 193 -34.05 -4.04 -10.97
N SER A 194 -33.15 -4.74 -11.66
CA SER A 194 -31.91 -5.25 -11.05
C SER A 194 -30.81 -4.19 -10.95
N PRO A 195 -29.90 -4.30 -9.96
CA PRO A 195 -28.74 -3.43 -9.85
C PRO A 195 -27.91 -3.40 -11.14
N THR A 196 -27.45 -2.21 -11.53
CA THR A 196 -26.49 -2.09 -12.63
C THR A 196 -25.08 -2.37 -12.14
N VAL A 197 -24.32 -3.16 -12.91
CA VAL A 197 -22.87 -3.28 -12.76
C VAL A 197 -22.15 -2.65 -13.95
N THR A 198 -20.97 -2.10 -13.71
CA THR A 198 -20.16 -1.44 -14.74
C THR A 198 -18.88 -2.21 -14.98
N GLU A 199 -18.51 -2.40 -16.24
CA GLU A 199 -17.21 -2.95 -16.66
C GLU A 199 -16.73 -2.20 -17.91
N ARG A 200 -15.42 -2.19 -18.16
CA ARG A 200 -14.80 -1.54 -19.32
C ARG A 200 -14.05 -2.56 -20.16
N THR A 201 -14.31 -2.58 -21.46
CA THR A 201 -13.52 -3.39 -22.42
C THR A 201 -12.07 -2.92 -22.46
N TRP A 202 -11.14 -3.81 -22.82
CA TRP A 202 -9.72 -3.48 -22.80
C TRP A 202 -9.30 -2.55 -23.94
N ALA A 203 -8.13 -1.93 -23.79
CA ALA A 203 -7.50 -1.27 -24.92
C ALA A 203 -7.04 -2.35 -25.93
N LYS A 204 -7.32 -2.13 -27.22
CA LYS A 204 -6.79 -3.01 -28.27
C LYS A 204 -5.28 -2.81 -28.38
N LEU A 205 -4.52 -3.91 -28.34
CA LEU A 205 -3.06 -3.86 -28.44
C LEU A 205 -2.63 -3.22 -29.79
N PRO A 206 -1.85 -2.12 -29.78
CA PRO A 206 -1.30 -1.53 -30.99
C PRO A 206 -0.08 -2.33 -31.49
N ALA A 207 0.16 -2.30 -32.80
CA ALA A 207 1.40 -2.86 -33.38
C ALA A 207 2.65 -2.13 -32.86
N GLN A 208 2.56 -0.80 -32.70
CA GLN A 208 3.58 0.02 -32.06
C GLN A 208 2.94 1.27 -31.44
N GLU A 209 3.31 1.61 -30.21
CA GLU A 209 2.92 2.88 -29.57
C GLU A 209 3.96 3.32 -28.52
N SER A 210 4.05 4.63 -28.26
CA SER A 210 4.94 5.23 -27.26
C SER A 210 4.18 5.85 -26.09
N PHE A 211 4.75 5.70 -24.89
CA PHE A 211 4.24 6.13 -23.59
C PHE A 211 5.30 6.94 -22.82
N ASP A 212 4.89 7.65 -21.78
CA ASP A 212 5.86 8.18 -20.81
C ASP A 212 6.33 7.05 -19.88
N LEU A 213 5.38 6.26 -19.40
CA LEU A 213 5.58 5.14 -18.48
C LEU A 213 4.94 3.87 -19.03
N LEU A 214 5.72 2.79 -19.06
CA LEU A 214 5.23 1.41 -19.23
C LEU A 214 5.33 0.67 -17.90
N VAL A 215 4.24 0.07 -17.45
CA VAL A 215 4.20 -0.80 -16.28
C VAL A 215 3.88 -2.23 -16.74
N ILE A 216 4.66 -3.19 -16.23
CA ILE A 216 4.57 -4.61 -16.58
C ILE A 216 4.19 -5.39 -15.33
N GLY A 217 3.05 -6.10 -15.39
CA GLY A 217 2.43 -6.78 -14.26
C GLY A 217 1.42 -5.89 -13.54
N GLY A 218 0.16 -6.34 -13.49
CA GLY A 218 -0.96 -5.73 -12.77
C GLY A 218 -1.04 -6.16 -11.30
N THR A 219 0.10 -6.41 -10.65
CA THR A 219 0.19 -6.65 -9.20
C THR A 219 -0.26 -5.42 -8.41
N ALA A 220 -0.40 -5.53 -7.08
CA ALA A 220 -0.67 -4.37 -6.23
C ALA A 220 0.33 -3.21 -6.48
N SER A 221 1.63 -3.53 -6.64
CA SER A 221 2.64 -2.53 -7.01
C SER A 221 2.39 -1.91 -8.39
N GLY A 222 2.19 -2.75 -9.41
CA GLY A 222 2.01 -2.26 -10.79
C GLY A 222 0.73 -1.45 -10.98
N TRP A 223 -0.36 -1.83 -10.31
CA TRP A 223 -1.57 -1.03 -10.24
C TRP A 223 -1.31 0.34 -9.60
N ALA A 224 -0.64 0.38 -8.45
CA ALA A 224 -0.32 1.64 -7.77
C ALA A 224 0.56 2.54 -8.63
N ALA A 225 1.59 1.97 -9.27
CA ALA A 225 2.46 2.68 -10.20
C ALA A 225 1.67 3.26 -11.40
N ALA A 226 0.79 2.48 -12.00
CA ALA A 226 0.01 2.90 -13.16
C ALA A 226 -0.99 4.01 -12.81
N VAL A 227 -1.73 3.87 -11.71
CA VAL A 227 -2.73 4.84 -11.25
C VAL A 227 -2.06 6.15 -10.79
N VAL A 228 -1.01 6.07 -9.98
CA VAL A 228 -0.25 7.26 -9.54
C VAL A 228 0.39 7.96 -10.73
N GLY A 229 1.01 7.22 -11.65
CA GLY A 229 1.62 7.78 -12.85
C GLY A 229 0.63 8.54 -13.73
N ALA A 230 -0.56 7.98 -13.96
CA ALA A 230 -1.61 8.61 -14.74
C ALA A 230 -2.21 9.84 -14.02
N ARG A 231 -2.39 9.79 -12.69
CA ARG A 231 -2.79 10.96 -11.86
C ARG A 231 -1.77 12.10 -11.91
N MET A 232 -0.48 11.79 -12.07
CA MET A 232 0.59 12.77 -12.29
C MET A 232 0.68 13.29 -13.73
N GLY A 233 -0.27 12.90 -14.60
CA GLY A 233 -0.40 13.36 -15.98
C GLY A 233 0.55 12.69 -16.97
N MET A 234 1.15 11.55 -16.63
CA MET A 234 1.91 10.75 -17.60
C MET A 234 0.97 9.97 -18.52
N LYS A 235 1.35 9.79 -19.78
CA LYS A 235 0.71 8.79 -20.65
C LYS A 235 1.22 7.40 -20.24
N VAL A 236 0.35 6.56 -19.68
CA VAL A 236 0.73 5.28 -19.08
C VAL A 236 0.15 4.10 -19.86
N ALA A 237 0.98 3.07 -20.07
CA ALA A 237 0.53 1.72 -20.42
C ALA A 237 0.71 0.81 -19.21
N LEU A 238 -0.32 0.03 -18.85
CA LEU A 238 -0.19 -1.12 -17.95
C LEU A 238 -0.47 -2.40 -18.75
N VAL A 239 0.48 -3.32 -18.73
CA VAL A 239 0.42 -4.63 -19.37
C VAL A 239 0.23 -5.70 -18.29
N GLU A 240 -0.80 -6.53 -18.45
CA GLU A 240 -1.16 -7.57 -17.50
C GLU A 240 -1.56 -8.86 -18.24
N SER A 241 -1.00 -10.00 -17.85
CA SER A 241 -1.19 -11.29 -18.53
C SER A 241 -2.54 -11.95 -18.23
N THR A 242 -3.21 -11.55 -17.14
CA THR A 242 -4.55 -11.98 -16.76
C THR A 242 -5.61 -10.91 -17.13
N ASN A 243 -6.84 -11.09 -16.65
CA ASN A 243 -7.95 -10.13 -16.72
C ASN A 243 -8.28 -9.50 -15.35
N ARG A 244 -7.37 -9.64 -14.37
CA ARG A 244 -7.49 -9.15 -12.98
C ARG A 244 -6.42 -8.11 -12.67
N LEU A 245 -6.70 -7.18 -11.76
CA LEU A 245 -5.74 -6.22 -11.23
C LEU A 245 -5.66 -6.35 -9.71
N GLY A 246 -4.46 -6.19 -9.16
CA GLY A 246 -4.19 -6.24 -7.72
C GLY A 246 -3.35 -7.40 -7.23
N GLY A 247 -2.73 -8.19 -8.11
CA GLY A 247 -1.88 -9.32 -7.68
C GLY A 247 -2.64 -10.27 -6.76
N MET A 248 -2.03 -10.65 -5.64
CA MET A 248 -2.64 -11.57 -4.67
C MET A 248 -3.87 -11.01 -3.99
N THR A 249 -3.97 -9.67 -3.85
CA THR A 249 -5.17 -8.99 -3.34
C THR A 249 -6.45 -9.36 -4.11
N SER A 250 -6.30 -9.74 -5.39
CA SER A 250 -7.40 -10.16 -6.28
C SER A 250 -7.37 -11.65 -6.66
N ASN A 251 -6.41 -12.41 -6.12
CA ASN A 251 -6.15 -13.82 -6.43
C ASN A 251 -5.98 -14.70 -5.17
N GLY A 252 -6.56 -14.29 -4.04
CA GLY A 252 -6.72 -15.15 -2.86
C GLY A 252 -6.50 -14.45 -1.52
N LEU A 253 -5.61 -13.45 -1.48
CA LEU A 253 -5.25 -12.71 -0.27
C LEU A 253 -6.34 -11.68 0.05
N GLY A 254 -7.39 -12.11 0.74
CA GLY A 254 -8.50 -11.28 1.22
C GLY A 254 -8.27 -10.72 2.63
N ALA A 255 -7.29 -11.25 3.36
CA ALA A 255 -6.79 -10.75 4.62
C ALA A 255 -5.57 -9.86 4.39
N VAL A 256 -5.69 -8.55 4.60
CA VAL A 256 -4.53 -7.65 4.44
C VAL A 256 -3.50 -7.95 5.54
N ASP A 257 -2.31 -8.40 5.12
CA ASP A 257 -1.12 -8.62 5.94
C ASP A 257 -0.54 -7.30 6.46
N MET A 258 -1.17 -6.75 7.50
CA MET A 258 -0.80 -5.48 8.11
C MET A 258 -1.14 -5.51 9.59
N ARG A 259 -0.14 -5.33 10.46
CA ARG A 259 -0.28 -5.42 11.93
C ARG A 259 -1.19 -4.31 12.46
N ASN A 260 -1.12 -3.09 11.92
CA ASN A 260 -1.96 -1.98 12.37
C ASN A 260 -2.57 -1.16 11.22
N MET A 261 -3.91 -1.20 11.09
CA MET A 261 -4.64 -0.46 10.04
C MET A 261 -4.46 1.08 10.10
N ALA A 262 -4.00 1.65 11.22
CA ALA A 262 -3.66 3.07 11.31
C ALA A 262 -2.43 3.50 10.48
N HIS A 263 -1.66 2.54 9.96
CA HIS A 263 -0.45 2.75 9.17
C HIS A 263 -0.71 2.69 7.66
N SER A 264 -1.95 2.34 7.27
CA SER A 264 -2.45 2.45 5.90
C SER A 264 -2.15 3.84 5.35
N ASN A 265 -1.48 3.93 4.20
CA ASN A 265 -1.06 5.20 3.64
C ASN A 265 -0.96 5.14 2.10
N GLY A 266 -0.84 6.32 1.48
CA GLY A 266 -0.65 6.44 0.04
C GLY A 266 -1.68 5.68 -0.81
N ALA A 267 -1.22 5.05 -1.90
CA ALA A 267 -2.07 4.31 -2.83
C ALA A 267 -2.84 3.14 -2.17
N PHE A 268 -2.30 2.53 -1.12
CA PHE A 268 -3.01 1.49 -0.37
C PHE A 268 -4.16 2.07 0.46
N GLN A 269 -3.99 3.24 1.09
CA GLN A 269 -5.08 3.92 1.80
C GLN A 269 -6.21 4.33 0.85
N ASP A 270 -5.90 4.84 -0.35
CA ASP A 270 -6.90 5.16 -1.38
C ASP A 270 -7.75 3.92 -1.76
N PHE A 271 -7.10 2.77 -1.94
CA PHE A 271 -7.78 1.50 -2.23
C PHE A 271 -8.64 1.07 -1.03
N ARG A 272 -8.08 1.08 0.17
CA ARG A 272 -8.74 0.73 1.42
C ARG A 272 -9.97 1.61 1.69
N GLU A 273 -9.94 2.89 1.37
CA GLU A 273 -11.10 3.78 1.51
C GLU A 273 -12.26 3.34 0.61
N ARG A 274 -11.99 2.92 -0.63
CA ARG A 274 -13.02 2.34 -1.52
C ARG A 274 -13.53 0.99 -1.03
N VAL A 275 -12.70 0.18 -0.37
CA VAL A 275 -13.14 -1.08 0.27
C VAL A 275 -14.08 -0.80 1.44
N ILE A 276 -13.75 0.17 2.30
CA ILE A 276 -14.60 0.63 3.41
C ILE A 276 -15.93 1.20 2.88
N GLU A 277 -15.89 2.01 1.81
CA GLU A 277 -17.08 2.54 1.14
C GLU A 277 -17.97 1.42 0.58
N PHE A 278 -17.38 0.42 -0.11
CA PHE A 278 -18.11 -0.71 -0.69
C PHE A 278 -18.87 -1.53 0.36
N TYR A 279 -18.24 -1.81 1.52
CA TYR A 279 -18.88 -2.55 2.61
C TYR A 279 -19.70 -1.65 3.57
N GLY A 280 -19.78 -0.34 3.31
CA GLY A 280 -20.50 0.61 4.15
C GLY A 280 -19.87 0.88 5.53
N GLY A 281 -18.63 0.44 5.77
CA GLY A 281 -17.93 0.60 7.05
C GLY A 281 -16.79 -0.40 7.27
N GLY A 282 -16.38 -0.55 8.53
CA GLY A 282 -15.31 -1.45 8.96
C GLY A 282 -13.88 -0.91 8.76
N GLU A 283 -12.88 -1.74 9.04
CA GLU A 283 -11.46 -1.37 8.93
C GLU A 283 -10.88 -1.48 7.51
N GLY A 284 -11.59 -2.08 6.54
CA GLY A 284 -11.04 -2.37 5.21
C GLY A 284 -9.90 -3.40 5.20
N ARG A 285 -9.77 -4.20 6.28
CA ARG A 285 -8.72 -5.23 6.47
C ARG A 285 -9.09 -6.60 5.87
N LYS A 286 -10.39 -6.90 5.79
CA LYS A 286 -10.93 -8.16 5.25
C LYS A 286 -11.82 -7.83 4.06
N LEU A 287 -11.58 -8.47 2.92
CA LEU A 287 -12.28 -8.19 1.68
C LEU A 287 -12.35 -9.43 0.77
N GLU A 288 -13.34 -9.46 -0.10
CA GLU A 288 -13.50 -10.49 -1.12
C GLU A 288 -12.60 -10.20 -2.33
N PRO A 289 -11.85 -11.18 -2.88
CA PRO A 289 -10.98 -10.96 -4.05
C PRO A 289 -11.68 -10.43 -5.29
N ARG A 290 -12.96 -10.81 -5.55
CA ARG A 290 -13.79 -10.19 -6.60
C ARG A 290 -14.01 -8.69 -6.38
N VAL A 291 -14.14 -8.26 -5.12
CA VAL A 291 -14.36 -6.85 -4.73
C VAL A 291 -13.06 -6.06 -4.89
N ALA A 292 -11.92 -6.63 -4.48
CA ALA A 292 -10.60 -6.07 -4.77
C ALA A 292 -10.42 -5.79 -6.27
N ASN A 293 -10.63 -6.81 -7.12
CA ASN A 293 -10.50 -6.69 -8.57
C ASN A 293 -11.41 -5.60 -9.15
N ALA A 294 -12.68 -5.56 -8.73
CA ALA A 294 -13.66 -4.58 -9.20
C ALA A 294 -13.28 -3.12 -8.81
N ILE A 295 -12.85 -2.91 -7.56
CA ILE A 295 -12.43 -1.60 -7.08
C ILE A 295 -11.15 -1.14 -7.79
N LEU A 296 -10.13 -2.00 -7.89
CA LEU A 296 -8.85 -1.66 -8.50
C LEU A 296 -9.01 -1.35 -10.00
N LYS A 297 -9.83 -2.13 -10.71
CA LYS A 297 -10.28 -1.82 -12.07
C LYS A 297 -10.97 -0.47 -12.16
N SER A 298 -11.98 -0.22 -11.33
CA SER A 298 -12.73 1.05 -11.30
C SER A 298 -11.80 2.26 -11.13
N MET A 299 -10.92 2.24 -10.13
CA MET A 299 -9.95 3.29 -9.85
C MET A 299 -8.92 3.48 -10.98
N ALA A 300 -8.55 2.42 -11.69
CA ALA A 300 -7.72 2.50 -12.90
C ALA A 300 -8.49 3.09 -14.08
N TYR A 301 -9.76 2.72 -14.26
CA TYR A 301 -10.61 3.23 -15.34
C TYR A 301 -10.96 4.72 -15.19
N GLU A 302 -10.96 5.26 -13.96
CA GLU A 302 -11.06 6.70 -13.68
C GLU A 302 -9.92 7.51 -14.32
N GLN A 303 -8.77 6.89 -14.64
CA GLN A 303 -7.61 7.56 -15.20
C GLN A 303 -7.68 7.60 -16.73
N SER A 304 -7.94 8.78 -17.32
CA SER A 304 -8.04 8.96 -18.78
C SER A 304 -6.71 8.78 -19.52
N CYS A 305 -5.58 8.99 -18.84
CA CYS A 305 -4.23 8.83 -19.39
C CYS A 305 -3.67 7.40 -19.27
N LEU A 306 -4.47 6.44 -18.78
CA LEU A 306 -4.07 5.04 -18.59
C LEU A 306 -4.68 4.13 -19.67
N SER A 307 -3.83 3.47 -20.43
CA SER A 307 -4.17 2.37 -21.33
C SER A 307 -3.94 1.03 -20.64
N LEU A 308 -5.00 0.23 -20.52
CA LEU A 308 -4.97 -1.10 -19.90
C LEU A 308 -4.95 -2.19 -20.98
N PHE A 309 -3.83 -2.91 -21.05
CA PHE A 309 -3.58 -4.03 -21.94
C PHE A 309 -3.62 -5.33 -21.13
N MET A 310 -4.83 -5.82 -20.86
CA MET A 310 -5.09 -7.07 -20.15
C MET A 310 -5.02 -8.26 -21.12
N LYS A 311 -4.74 -9.47 -20.61
CA LYS A 311 -4.40 -10.66 -21.42
C LYS A 311 -3.29 -10.38 -22.44
N VAL A 312 -2.31 -9.56 -22.04
CA VAL A 312 -1.10 -9.27 -22.83
C VAL A 312 0.11 -9.66 -22.01
N GLN A 313 0.92 -10.56 -22.55
CA GLN A 313 2.18 -11.00 -21.94
C GLN A 313 3.36 -10.25 -22.56
N VAL A 314 4.40 -10.02 -21.75
CA VAL A 314 5.68 -9.51 -22.25
C VAL A 314 6.56 -10.68 -22.71
N THR A 315 7.23 -10.51 -23.84
CA THR A 315 8.01 -11.55 -24.54
C THR A 315 9.44 -11.12 -24.85
N GLY A 316 9.82 -9.88 -24.52
CA GLY A 316 11.19 -9.37 -24.71
C GLY A 316 11.33 -7.91 -24.30
N ALA A 317 12.56 -7.50 -23.98
CA ALA A 317 12.90 -6.11 -23.69
C ALA A 317 13.40 -5.38 -24.95
N ILE A 318 12.98 -4.13 -25.14
CA ILE A 318 13.55 -3.21 -26.12
C ILE A 318 14.63 -2.41 -25.39
N ARG A 319 15.88 -2.46 -25.86
CA ARG A 319 17.04 -1.85 -25.22
C ARG A 319 17.90 -1.04 -26.19
N GLU A 320 18.46 0.05 -25.69
CA GLU A 320 19.53 0.82 -26.31
C GLU A 320 20.73 0.79 -25.35
N ALA A 321 21.80 0.11 -25.74
CA ALA A 321 22.92 -0.22 -24.84
C ALA A 321 22.42 -0.85 -23.52
N ASN A 322 22.76 -0.28 -22.37
CA ASN A 322 22.30 -0.74 -21.06
C ASN A 322 20.93 -0.18 -20.63
N CYS A 323 20.26 0.61 -21.47
CA CYS A 323 19.05 1.34 -21.12
C CYS A 323 17.78 0.71 -21.73
N VAL A 324 16.75 0.48 -20.93
CA VAL A 324 15.45 0.00 -21.39
C VAL A 324 14.67 1.13 -22.07
N ARG A 325 14.01 0.79 -23.17
CA ARG A 325 13.21 1.69 -24.02
C ARG A 325 11.78 1.21 -24.23
N GLY A 326 11.43 0.04 -23.70
CA GLY A 326 10.11 -0.56 -23.87
C GLY A 326 10.12 -2.08 -23.85
N ALA A 327 9.02 -2.66 -24.29
CA ALA A 327 8.79 -4.10 -24.33
C ALA A 327 8.19 -4.59 -25.65
N ILE A 328 8.52 -5.83 -26.00
CA ILE A 328 7.85 -6.61 -27.05
C ILE A 328 6.77 -7.43 -26.35
N VAL A 329 5.52 -7.29 -26.80
CA VAL A 329 4.35 -7.86 -26.14
C VAL A 329 3.54 -8.73 -27.09
N CYS A 330 2.77 -9.67 -26.52
CA CYS A 330 1.88 -10.57 -27.24
C CYS A 330 0.52 -10.62 -26.54
N ASP A 331 -0.55 -10.33 -27.28
CA ASP A 331 -1.94 -10.60 -26.88
C ASP A 331 -2.14 -12.12 -26.82
N THR A 332 -2.54 -12.64 -25.66
CA THR A 332 -2.68 -14.08 -25.42
C THR A 332 -3.97 -14.67 -25.99
N ILE A 333 -4.90 -13.83 -26.45
CA ILE A 333 -6.16 -14.23 -27.10
C ILE A 333 -6.00 -14.22 -28.61
N SER A 334 -5.55 -13.10 -29.18
CA SER A 334 -5.45 -12.94 -30.63
C SER A 334 -4.11 -13.40 -31.23
N GLY A 335 -3.08 -13.61 -30.39
CA GLY A 335 -1.71 -13.85 -30.84
C GLY A 335 -1.03 -12.63 -31.47
N ALA A 336 -1.69 -11.46 -31.47
CA ALA A 336 -1.14 -10.24 -32.03
C ALA A 336 0.08 -9.77 -31.24
N LYS A 337 1.15 -9.40 -31.96
CA LYS A 337 2.39 -8.88 -31.37
C LYS A 337 2.44 -7.36 -31.48
N GLY A 338 2.93 -6.72 -30.42
CA GLY A 338 3.08 -5.27 -30.32
C GLY A 338 4.46 -4.86 -29.79
N ARG A 339 4.81 -3.60 -30.01
CA ARG A 339 6.01 -2.94 -29.42
C ARG A 339 5.59 -1.69 -28.67
N LEU A 340 5.67 -1.73 -27.34
CA LEU A 340 5.32 -0.60 -26.48
C LEU A 340 6.62 0.08 -26.04
N TYR A 341 6.85 1.30 -26.49
CA TYR A 341 8.03 2.10 -26.12
C TYR A 341 7.68 3.01 -24.95
N ALA A 342 8.64 3.26 -24.06
CA ALA A 342 8.47 4.19 -22.95
C ALA A 342 9.78 4.88 -22.57
N LYS A 343 9.67 6.05 -21.94
CA LYS A 343 10.82 6.78 -21.37
C LYS A 343 11.33 6.09 -20.10
N VAL A 344 10.41 5.52 -19.31
CA VAL A 344 10.69 4.68 -18.15
C VAL A 344 9.80 3.45 -18.20
N THR A 345 10.35 2.30 -17.81
CA THR A 345 9.61 1.05 -17.59
C THR A 345 9.64 0.67 -16.11
N ILE A 346 8.57 0.09 -15.59
CA ILE A 346 8.50 -0.52 -14.24
C ILE A 346 8.15 -2.00 -14.42
N ASP A 347 9.01 -2.89 -13.93
CA ASP A 347 8.69 -4.30 -13.72
C ASP A 347 8.08 -4.48 -12.33
N ALA A 348 6.81 -4.86 -12.30
CA ALA A 348 6.05 -5.15 -11.10
C ALA A 348 5.62 -6.63 -11.04
N THR A 349 6.24 -7.52 -11.85
CA THR A 349 5.96 -8.95 -11.83
C THR A 349 6.63 -9.66 -10.65
N ASP A 350 5.99 -10.70 -10.11
CA ASP A 350 6.52 -11.47 -8.97
C ASP A 350 7.82 -12.22 -9.27
N CYS A 351 8.09 -12.53 -10.55
CA CYS A 351 9.27 -13.31 -10.97
C CYS A 351 10.42 -12.48 -11.58
N ALA A 352 10.22 -11.18 -11.82
CA ALA A 352 11.18 -10.31 -12.53
C ALA A 352 11.67 -10.86 -13.87
N ASP A 353 10.81 -11.58 -14.63
CA ASP A 353 11.19 -12.17 -15.91
C ASP A 353 11.57 -11.11 -16.95
N PHE A 354 10.88 -9.96 -16.92
CA PHE A 354 11.22 -8.84 -17.79
C PHE A 354 12.54 -8.20 -17.39
N ALA A 355 12.77 -7.94 -16.09
CA ALA A 355 14.04 -7.42 -15.58
C ALA A 355 15.22 -8.35 -15.93
N ALA A 356 15.08 -9.66 -15.74
CA ALA A 356 16.08 -10.66 -16.13
C ALA A 356 16.35 -10.62 -17.65
N THR A 357 15.29 -10.57 -18.47
CA THR A 357 15.41 -10.43 -19.94
C THR A 357 16.03 -9.08 -20.35
N ALA A 358 15.82 -8.04 -19.55
CA ALA A 358 16.45 -6.73 -19.70
C ALA A 358 17.91 -6.69 -19.21
N GLY A 359 18.48 -7.82 -18.77
CA GLY A 359 19.86 -7.93 -18.31
C GLY A 359 20.10 -7.34 -16.91
N VAL A 360 19.06 -7.26 -16.07
CA VAL A 360 19.22 -6.98 -14.63
C VAL A 360 19.81 -8.21 -13.96
N GLU A 361 20.83 -8.02 -13.15
CA GLU A 361 21.42 -9.06 -12.30
C GLU A 361 20.49 -9.38 -11.12
N TYR A 362 20.48 -10.63 -10.66
CA TYR A 362 19.60 -11.09 -9.59
C TYR A 362 20.19 -12.27 -8.81
N ARG A 363 19.67 -12.50 -7.60
CA ARG A 363 19.84 -13.73 -6.82
C ARG A 363 18.57 -14.57 -6.83
N VAL A 364 18.75 -15.87 -6.58
CA VAL A 364 17.71 -16.86 -6.23
C VAL A 364 18.33 -17.70 -5.12
N GLY A 365 17.54 -18.13 -4.13
CA GLY A 365 18.04 -18.90 -3.00
C GLY A 365 18.11 -18.11 -1.70
N ARG A 366 18.85 -18.66 -0.73
CA ARG A 366 19.06 -18.09 0.60
C ARG A 366 20.52 -17.71 0.82
N GLU A 367 20.74 -16.51 1.34
CA GLU A 367 22.03 -16.06 1.85
C GLU A 367 22.50 -16.96 3.04
N PRO A 368 23.82 -17.02 3.33
CA PRO A 368 24.31 -17.76 4.50
C PRO A 368 24.02 -17.00 5.79
N ARG A 369 23.91 -17.71 6.90
CA ARG A 369 23.84 -17.12 8.24
C ARG A 369 25.08 -16.26 8.51
N THR A 370 24.85 -15.04 8.97
CA THR A 370 25.89 -14.11 9.45
C THR A 370 25.36 -13.30 10.63
N ASP A 371 26.20 -12.49 11.30
CA ASP A 371 25.73 -11.55 12.33
C ASP A 371 24.70 -10.53 11.80
N CYS A 372 24.72 -10.27 10.48
CA CYS A 372 23.77 -9.39 9.80
C CYS A 372 22.51 -10.12 9.27
N GLU A 373 22.53 -11.46 9.28
CA GLU A 373 21.51 -12.37 8.75
C GLU A 373 21.41 -13.62 9.65
N PRO A 374 21.12 -13.49 10.97
CA PRO A 374 21.16 -14.62 11.89
C PRO A 374 20.13 -15.73 11.56
N HIS A 375 19.04 -15.40 10.88
CA HIS A 375 17.99 -16.37 10.50
C HIS A 375 18.14 -16.88 9.05
N ALA A 376 19.19 -16.51 8.32
CA ALA A 376 19.39 -16.98 6.95
C ALA A 376 19.98 -18.40 6.85
N GLY A 377 19.94 -18.94 5.62
CA GLY A 377 20.40 -20.29 5.27
C GLY A 377 19.43 -21.40 5.70
N TYR A 378 19.95 -22.63 5.77
CA TYR A 378 19.22 -23.83 6.18
C TYR A 378 18.98 -23.84 7.71
N ILE A 379 17.71 -23.67 8.13
CA ILE A 379 17.34 -23.47 9.54
C ILE A 379 16.04 -24.19 9.92
N TYR A 380 15.93 -24.51 11.20
CA TYR A 380 14.69 -24.84 11.90
C TYR A 380 14.46 -23.76 12.97
N PHE A 381 13.22 -23.33 13.17
CA PHE A 381 12.89 -22.19 14.03
C PHE A 381 11.62 -22.45 14.84
N ASP A 382 11.67 -22.10 16.13
CA ASP A 382 10.52 -22.11 17.04
C ASP A 382 9.98 -20.68 17.16
N ASP A 383 8.79 -20.44 16.60
CA ASP A 383 8.13 -19.13 16.63
C ASP A 383 7.68 -18.72 18.04
N ALA A 384 7.35 -19.67 18.92
CA ALA A 384 6.85 -19.39 20.26
C ALA A 384 8.00 -18.99 21.21
N ALA A 385 9.14 -19.67 21.09
CA ALA A 385 10.38 -19.30 21.80
C ALA A 385 11.13 -18.15 21.10
N GLN A 386 10.85 -17.89 19.81
CA GLN A 386 11.65 -17.03 18.91
C GLN A 386 13.14 -17.47 18.87
N THR A 387 13.38 -18.77 18.71
CA THR A 387 14.74 -19.37 18.73
C THR A 387 15.01 -20.33 17.58
N ILE A 388 16.25 -20.31 17.09
CA ILE A 388 16.79 -21.29 16.14
C ILE A 388 16.98 -22.65 16.84
N LEU A 389 16.46 -23.71 16.23
CA LEU A 389 16.48 -25.07 16.76
C LEU A 389 17.74 -25.86 16.33
N PRO A 390 18.14 -26.91 17.09
CA PRO A 390 19.19 -27.85 16.69
C PRO A 390 18.97 -28.45 15.30
N GLY A 391 20.05 -28.81 14.61
CA GLY A 391 20.00 -29.28 13.21
C GLY A 391 20.08 -28.15 12.16
N SER A 392 19.82 -26.90 12.55
CA SER A 392 20.09 -25.72 11.73
C SER A 392 21.58 -25.58 11.42
N THR A 393 21.94 -25.47 10.14
CA THR A 393 23.34 -25.27 9.72
C THR A 393 23.66 -23.82 9.38
N GLY A 394 22.66 -23.04 8.94
CA GLY A 394 22.86 -21.68 8.43
C GLY A 394 23.59 -21.62 7.08
N CYS A 395 23.78 -22.76 6.40
CA CYS A 395 24.41 -22.79 5.08
C CYS A 395 23.49 -22.13 4.03
N ALA A 396 24.09 -21.34 3.13
CA ALA A 396 23.41 -20.84 1.93
C ALA A 396 23.00 -21.99 0.99
N ASP A 397 21.90 -21.81 0.28
CA ASP A 397 21.48 -22.72 -0.79
C ASP A 397 20.63 -22.00 -1.86
N ALA A 398 20.20 -22.74 -2.89
CA ALA A 398 19.39 -22.22 -3.99
C ALA A 398 17.87 -22.38 -3.77
N LYS A 399 17.42 -22.72 -2.55
CA LYS A 399 16.00 -22.98 -2.27
C LYS A 399 15.22 -21.69 -2.06
N VAL A 400 13.95 -21.70 -2.44
CA VAL A 400 13.00 -20.61 -2.20
C VAL A 400 11.75 -21.16 -1.54
N GLN A 401 11.10 -20.33 -0.72
CA GLN A 401 9.94 -20.71 0.11
C GLN A 401 8.77 -21.27 -0.73
N SER A 402 7.97 -22.18 -0.15
CA SER A 402 6.83 -22.81 -0.81
C SER A 402 5.83 -21.81 -1.38
N TYR A 403 5.27 -22.16 -2.54
CA TYR A 403 4.12 -21.45 -3.12
C TYR A 403 2.81 -22.11 -2.71
N ALA A 404 1.69 -21.46 -3.01
CA ALA A 404 0.37 -21.98 -2.72
C ALA A 404 -0.71 -21.35 -3.62
N TYR A 405 -1.85 -22.03 -3.77
CA TYR A 405 -3.06 -21.45 -4.37
C TYR A 405 -4.04 -21.04 -3.28
N LEU A 406 -4.12 -19.74 -3.01
CA LEU A 406 -4.98 -19.17 -1.96
C LEU A 406 -6.44 -19.16 -2.44
N MET A 407 -7.11 -20.30 -2.28
CA MET A 407 -8.53 -20.44 -2.60
C MET A 407 -9.38 -19.55 -1.69
N THR A 408 -10.51 -19.08 -2.21
CA THR A 408 -11.59 -18.52 -1.40
C THR A 408 -12.64 -19.61 -1.18
N TRP A 409 -12.76 -20.11 0.05
CA TRP A 409 -13.86 -21.01 0.40
C TRP A 409 -15.04 -20.23 0.95
N LYS A 410 -16.20 -20.89 1.00
CA LYS A 410 -17.45 -20.40 1.56
C LYS A 410 -18.10 -21.50 2.40
N ASP A 411 -18.67 -21.10 3.52
CA ASP A 411 -19.57 -21.94 4.31
C ASP A 411 -21.02 -21.76 3.81
N TYR A 412 -21.63 -22.87 3.42
CA TYR A 412 -23.01 -22.94 2.90
C TYR A 412 -24.06 -23.17 3.98
N GLY A 413 -23.65 -23.23 5.26
CA GLY A 413 -24.50 -23.52 6.41
C GLY A 413 -24.99 -24.96 6.40
N ASP A 414 -26.29 -25.16 6.66
CA ASP A 414 -26.91 -26.49 6.69
C ASP A 414 -26.98 -27.19 5.33
N ARG A 415 -26.57 -26.52 4.24
CA ARG A 415 -26.58 -27.08 2.88
C ARG A 415 -25.20 -27.64 2.51
N PRO A 416 -25.13 -28.77 1.79
CA PRO A 416 -23.88 -29.23 1.21
C PRO A 416 -23.39 -28.20 0.18
N ALA A 417 -22.09 -27.92 0.23
CA ALA A 417 -21.38 -27.16 -0.79
C ALA A 417 -21.22 -28.00 -2.07
N PRO A 418 -20.87 -27.37 -3.21
CA PRO A 418 -20.37 -28.09 -4.37
C PRO A 418 -19.19 -28.99 -3.99
N LEU A 419 -19.32 -30.29 -4.25
CA LEU A 419 -18.23 -31.24 -4.01
C LEU A 419 -17.15 -31.08 -5.08
N VAL A 420 -15.89 -31.09 -4.67
CA VAL A 420 -14.78 -31.22 -5.63
C VAL A 420 -14.55 -32.68 -5.99
N GLU A 421 -14.18 -32.92 -7.25
CA GLU A 421 -13.69 -34.22 -7.69
C GLU A 421 -12.40 -34.58 -6.96
N ARG A 422 -12.16 -35.87 -6.71
CA ARG A 422 -10.92 -36.36 -6.11
C ARG A 422 -9.75 -36.08 -7.06
N PRO A 423 -8.72 -35.28 -6.67
CA PRO A 423 -7.56 -35.04 -7.52
C PRO A 423 -6.78 -36.32 -7.82
N ALA A 424 -6.09 -36.35 -8.96
CA ALA A 424 -5.36 -37.54 -9.41
C ALA A 424 -4.19 -37.90 -8.47
N SER A 425 -3.47 -36.89 -7.97
CA SER A 425 -2.38 -37.06 -7.00
C SER A 425 -2.84 -37.15 -5.53
N TYR A 426 -4.14 -37.25 -5.24
CA TYR A 426 -4.64 -37.19 -3.85
C TYR A 426 -4.22 -38.39 -3.00
N SER A 427 -3.42 -38.10 -1.96
CA SER A 427 -3.22 -38.91 -0.76
C SER A 427 -3.86 -38.21 0.45
N PRO A 428 -4.46 -38.95 1.41
CA PRO A 428 -4.89 -38.37 2.70
C PRO A 428 -3.71 -38.13 3.67
N GLU A 429 -2.58 -38.82 3.49
CA GLU A 429 -1.39 -38.69 4.35
C GLU A 429 -0.84 -37.24 4.30
N ASP A 430 -0.83 -36.67 3.10
CA ASP A 430 -0.51 -35.28 2.73
C ASP A 430 -1.16 -34.19 3.63
N TYR A 431 -2.29 -34.51 4.28
CA TYR A 431 -3.12 -33.61 5.08
C TYR A 431 -3.47 -34.18 6.47
N THR A 432 -2.93 -35.34 6.83
CA THR A 432 -3.34 -36.04 8.08
C THR A 432 -3.05 -35.20 9.33
N TYR A 433 -1.97 -34.41 9.32
CA TYR A 433 -1.58 -33.49 10.39
C TYR A 433 -2.22 -32.09 10.28
N SER A 434 -3.07 -31.82 9.28
CA SER A 434 -3.86 -30.58 9.25
C SER A 434 -4.77 -30.51 10.49
N PRO A 435 -4.85 -29.36 11.19
CA PRO A 435 -5.65 -29.24 12.40
C PRO A 435 -7.15 -29.30 12.09
N GLU A 436 -7.95 -29.66 13.10
CA GLU A 436 -9.41 -29.54 13.08
C GLU A 436 -9.85 -28.15 12.60
N TRP A 437 -10.88 -28.06 11.74
CA TRP A 437 -11.24 -26.82 11.04
C TRP A 437 -11.33 -25.59 11.97
N ALA A 438 -12.02 -25.72 13.11
CA ALA A 438 -12.19 -24.66 14.08
C ALA A 438 -10.89 -24.15 14.75
N LYS A 439 -9.77 -24.85 14.56
CA LYS A 439 -8.42 -24.48 15.02
C LYS A 439 -7.50 -24.01 13.89
N THR A 440 -7.93 -24.10 12.63
CA THR A 440 -7.16 -23.58 11.49
C THR A 440 -6.99 -22.07 11.58
N TRP A 441 -5.92 -21.54 11.00
CA TRP A 441 -5.80 -20.09 10.79
C TRP A 441 -6.95 -19.58 9.91
N ASN A 442 -7.36 -20.37 8.92
CA ASN A 442 -8.43 -20.04 7.97
C ASN A 442 -9.75 -19.71 8.68
N ALA A 443 -10.19 -20.56 9.61
CA ALA A 443 -11.45 -20.39 10.33
C ALA A 443 -11.41 -19.32 11.43
N THR A 444 -10.23 -19.03 12.00
CA THR A 444 -10.07 -18.10 13.13
C THR A 444 -9.68 -16.68 12.68
N SER A 445 -8.81 -16.60 11.67
CA SER A 445 -8.16 -15.36 11.22
C SER A 445 -8.35 -15.11 9.73
N GLY A 446 -8.48 -16.16 8.90
CA GLY A 446 -8.75 -16.05 7.46
C GLY A 446 -10.18 -15.66 7.08
N VAL A 447 -11.05 -15.33 8.05
CA VAL A 447 -12.45 -14.98 7.82
C VAL A 447 -12.60 -13.71 6.97
N LEU A 448 -13.44 -13.81 5.94
CA LEU A 448 -13.79 -12.76 4.98
C LEU A 448 -15.32 -12.48 5.01
N PRO A 449 -15.79 -11.35 4.47
CA PRO A 449 -17.22 -11.06 4.33
C PRO A 449 -18.00 -12.18 3.61
N ASN A 450 -19.31 -12.27 3.87
CA ASN A 450 -20.25 -13.22 3.24
C ASN A 450 -19.95 -14.71 3.52
N SER A 451 -19.57 -15.04 4.75
CA SER A 451 -19.25 -16.40 5.23
C SER A 451 -18.15 -17.09 4.41
N LYS A 452 -17.13 -16.32 4.04
CA LYS A 452 -15.99 -16.78 3.25
C LYS A 452 -14.72 -16.87 4.08
N PHE A 453 -13.76 -17.62 3.56
CA PHE A 453 -12.44 -17.80 4.17
C PHE A 453 -11.37 -17.71 3.09
N GLU A 454 -10.32 -16.96 3.38
CA GLU A 454 -9.03 -17.14 2.75
C GLU A 454 -8.43 -18.47 3.22
N ILE A 455 -7.96 -19.26 2.27
CA ILE A 455 -7.29 -20.53 2.54
C ILE A 455 -5.79 -20.31 2.36
N ASN A 456 -5.07 -20.25 3.48
CA ASN A 456 -3.60 -20.13 3.55
C ASN A 456 -3.08 -21.09 4.65
N GLN A 457 -3.45 -22.38 4.56
CA GLN A 457 -3.09 -23.37 5.58
C GLN A 457 -1.73 -24.01 5.27
N HIS A 458 -0.81 -23.88 6.22
CA HIS A 458 0.53 -24.47 6.25
C HIS A 458 0.85 -25.00 7.67
N PRO A 459 1.93 -25.79 7.86
CA PRO A 459 2.65 -26.52 6.79
C PRO A 459 1.80 -27.65 6.20
N PHE A 460 0.84 -28.18 6.96
CA PHE A 460 -0.08 -29.23 6.52
C PHE A 460 -1.37 -28.63 5.95
N GLY A 461 -1.41 -28.44 4.64
CA GLY A 461 -2.56 -27.85 3.95
C GLY A 461 -2.27 -27.62 2.47
N ILE A 462 -2.42 -26.37 2.00
CA ILE A 462 -2.29 -26.04 0.57
C ILE A 462 -0.85 -25.74 0.13
N ASP A 463 0.05 -25.40 1.06
CA ASP A 463 1.47 -25.26 0.79
C ASP A 463 2.06 -26.63 0.39
N LYS A 464 2.99 -26.61 -0.58
CA LYS A 464 3.80 -27.77 -0.96
C LYS A 464 5.28 -27.35 -1.15
N PRO A 465 6.12 -27.55 -0.12
CA PRO A 465 7.56 -27.33 -0.21
C PRO A 465 8.26 -28.27 -1.21
N GLY A 466 9.51 -27.97 -1.56
CA GLY A 466 10.39 -28.85 -2.34
C GLY A 466 10.16 -28.92 -3.85
N ILE A 467 9.09 -28.32 -4.38
CA ILE A 467 8.68 -28.46 -5.80
C ILE A 467 9.13 -27.28 -6.68
N ASN A 468 9.29 -26.10 -6.09
CA ASN A 468 9.33 -24.81 -6.80
C ASN A 468 10.72 -24.17 -6.95
N PHE A 469 11.81 -24.84 -6.54
CA PHE A 469 13.16 -24.25 -6.53
C PHE A 469 13.65 -23.81 -7.92
N ASP A 470 13.27 -24.54 -8.98
CA ASP A 470 13.62 -24.19 -10.36
C ASP A 470 12.65 -23.18 -11.00
N TYR A 471 11.45 -22.99 -10.42
CA TYR A 471 10.39 -22.11 -10.95
C TYR A 471 10.85 -20.70 -11.34
N PRO A 472 11.71 -20.00 -10.55
CA PRO A 472 12.18 -18.66 -10.92
C PRO A 472 12.85 -18.63 -12.30
N CYS A 473 13.64 -19.65 -12.64
CA CYS A 473 14.36 -19.73 -13.92
C CYS A 473 13.76 -20.73 -14.93
N ALA A 474 12.68 -21.42 -14.56
CA ALA A 474 11.96 -22.36 -15.41
C ALA A 474 11.32 -21.69 -16.64
N ASP A 475 11.22 -22.46 -17.73
CA ASP A 475 10.45 -22.07 -18.91
C ASP A 475 8.93 -22.18 -18.67
N ALA A 476 8.14 -21.69 -19.63
CA ALA A 476 6.67 -21.71 -19.52
C ALA A 476 6.09 -23.12 -19.37
N LYS A 477 6.68 -24.15 -19.98
CA LYS A 477 6.19 -25.54 -19.86
C LYS A 477 6.41 -26.04 -18.44
N ARG A 478 7.64 -25.89 -17.92
CA ARG A 478 8.01 -26.32 -16.57
C ARG A 478 7.25 -25.55 -15.50
N ARG A 479 6.96 -24.27 -15.70
CA ARG A 479 6.05 -23.51 -14.82
C ARG A 479 4.63 -24.05 -14.84
N CYS A 480 4.07 -24.41 -16.00
CA CYS A 480 2.74 -25.05 -16.07
C CYS A 480 2.70 -26.44 -15.38
N GLU A 481 3.80 -27.21 -15.41
CA GLU A 481 3.92 -28.47 -14.65
C GLU A 481 3.86 -28.22 -13.14
N ILE A 482 4.61 -27.23 -12.65
CA ILE A 482 4.64 -26.85 -11.22
C ILE A 482 3.28 -26.27 -10.78
N ASP A 483 2.67 -25.44 -11.61
CA ASP A 483 1.34 -24.87 -11.40
C ASP A 483 0.26 -25.95 -11.21
N ALA A 484 0.25 -26.98 -12.07
CA ALA A 484 -0.65 -28.11 -11.97
C ALA A 484 -0.48 -28.87 -10.64
N ILE A 485 0.75 -29.05 -10.15
CA ILE A 485 1.03 -29.70 -8.86
C ILE A 485 0.44 -28.88 -7.70
N TYR A 486 0.63 -27.56 -7.67
CA TYR A 486 0.03 -26.71 -6.64
C TYR A 486 -1.50 -26.66 -6.72
N ARG A 487 -2.06 -26.70 -7.94
CA ARG A 487 -3.51 -26.76 -8.14
C ARG A 487 -4.11 -28.07 -7.60
N GLU A 488 -3.47 -29.21 -7.86
CA GLU A 488 -3.92 -30.50 -7.29
C GLU A 488 -3.77 -30.56 -5.77
N ARG A 489 -2.66 -30.03 -5.21
CA ARG A 489 -2.48 -29.88 -3.74
C ARG A 489 -3.61 -29.07 -3.11
N ALA A 490 -3.93 -27.90 -3.69
CA ALA A 490 -4.97 -27.03 -3.17
C ALA A 490 -6.35 -27.70 -3.19
N LEU A 491 -6.74 -28.28 -4.32
CA LEU A 491 -8.02 -29.01 -4.44
C LEU A 491 -8.05 -30.28 -3.57
N GLY A 492 -6.91 -30.93 -3.36
CA GLY A 492 -6.78 -32.10 -2.49
C GLY A 492 -7.05 -31.76 -1.03
N TYR A 493 -6.62 -30.59 -0.55
CA TYR A 493 -6.97 -30.11 0.78
C TYR A 493 -8.47 -29.87 0.94
N LEU A 494 -9.15 -29.28 -0.06
CA LEU A 494 -10.61 -29.13 -0.01
C LEU A 494 -11.31 -30.50 -0.02
N TYR A 495 -10.85 -31.44 -0.86
CA TYR A 495 -11.36 -32.80 -0.90
C TYR A 495 -11.20 -33.50 0.46
N PHE A 496 -10.04 -33.38 1.11
CA PHE A 496 -9.77 -33.92 2.45
C PHE A 496 -10.76 -33.37 3.49
N MET A 497 -10.94 -32.05 3.52
CA MET A 497 -11.85 -31.40 4.47
C MET A 497 -13.31 -31.82 4.26
N GLN A 498 -13.75 -31.92 2.99
CA GLN A 498 -15.10 -32.39 2.66
C GLN A 498 -15.31 -33.87 2.97
N ASN A 499 -14.32 -34.75 2.74
CA ASN A 499 -14.54 -36.21 2.70
C ASN A 499 -14.00 -36.95 3.93
N GLU A 500 -12.80 -36.62 4.41
CA GLU A 500 -12.20 -37.29 5.58
C GLU A 500 -12.57 -36.58 6.89
N ARG A 501 -12.64 -35.24 6.90
CA ARG A 501 -13.04 -34.43 8.06
C ARG A 501 -14.53 -34.10 8.11
N GLY A 502 -15.30 -34.50 7.10
CA GLY A 502 -16.77 -34.39 7.09
C GLY A 502 -17.36 -32.99 6.90
N HIS A 503 -16.57 -31.95 6.60
CA HIS A 503 -17.03 -30.57 6.38
C HIS A 503 -17.70 -30.39 5.00
N LYS A 504 -18.83 -31.09 4.79
CA LYS A 504 -19.61 -31.06 3.53
C LYS A 504 -20.19 -29.68 3.20
N ASN A 505 -20.27 -28.78 4.18
CA ASN A 505 -20.74 -27.40 4.04
C ASN A 505 -19.67 -26.41 3.54
N LEU A 506 -18.39 -26.80 3.48
CA LEU A 506 -17.30 -25.97 2.95
C LEU A 506 -17.05 -26.30 1.47
N GLY A 507 -16.89 -25.27 0.63
CA GLY A 507 -16.53 -25.44 -0.78
C GLY A 507 -15.98 -24.16 -1.39
N LEU A 508 -15.56 -24.22 -2.67
CA LEU A 508 -15.17 -23.03 -3.44
C LEU A 508 -16.33 -22.03 -3.49
N ALA A 509 -16.04 -20.74 -3.27
CA ALA A 509 -17.07 -19.71 -3.23
C ALA A 509 -17.76 -19.52 -4.59
N ASP A 510 -19.07 -19.78 -4.63
CA ASP A 510 -19.91 -19.75 -5.85
C ASP A 510 -20.10 -18.38 -6.51
N ASP A 511 -19.55 -17.31 -5.93
CA ASP A 511 -19.55 -15.94 -6.45
C ASP A 511 -18.14 -15.35 -6.66
N GLU A 512 -17.08 -16.10 -6.35
CA GLU A 512 -15.69 -15.73 -6.68
C GLU A 512 -15.23 -16.39 -7.99
N TYR A 513 -14.26 -15.76 -8.68
CA TYR A 513 -13.55 -16.33 -9.83
C TYR A 513 -14.43 -17.00 -10.91
N LEU A 514 -15.57 -16.38 -11.26
CA LEU A 514 -16.59 -16.98 -12.13
C LEU A 514 -16.10 -17.28 -13.57
N ASP A 515 -15.06 -16.59 -14.02
CA ASP A 515 -14.36 -16.82 -15.28
C ASP A 515 -13.27 -17.91 -15.23
N SER A 516 -13.08 -18.53 -14.06
CA SER A 516 -12.04 -19.54 -13.77
C SER A 516 -12.60 -20.69 -12.90
N ASN A 517 -13.87 -21.06 -13.11
CA ASN A 517 -14.57 -22.15 -12.40
C ASN A 517 -14.43 -22.07 -10.86
N ASN A 518 -14.62 -20.88 -10.29
CA ASN A 518 -14.54 -20.60 -8.86
C ASN A 518 -13.15 -20.84 -8.22
N PHE A 519 -12.10 -21.00 -9.03
CA PHE A 519 -10.72 -21.20 -8.59
C PHE A 519 -9.85 -19.96 -8.93
N PRO A 520 -8.98 -19.48 -8.01
CA PRO A 520 -8.06 -18.37 -8.28
C PRO A 520 -7.11 -18.70 -9.44
N PRO A 521 -6.91 -17.81 -10.43
CA PRO A 521 -6.05 -18.11 -11.58
C PRO A 521 -4.56 -17.84 -11.33
N GLY A 522 -4.19 -17.21 -10.21
CA GLY A 522 -2.81 -16.83 -9.89
C GLY A 522 -2.21 -17.68 -8.76
N LEU A 523 -1.07 -18.31 -9.04
CA LEU A 523 -0.23 -19.00 -8.04
C LEU A 523 0.47 -17.96 -7.15
N TYR A 524 0.45 -18.16 -5.82
CA TYR A 524 1.17 -17.27 -4.89
C TYR A 524 2.66 -17.55 -4.90
N VAL A 525 3.38 -16.89 -5.81
CA VAL A 525 4.84 -16.83 -5.82
C VAL A 525 5.29 -15.92 -4.68
N ARG A 526 5.57 -16.50 -3.51
CA ARG A 526 6.00 -15.74 -2.32
C ARG A 526 7.37 -15.08 -2.53
N GLU A 527 8.30 -15.79 -3.17
CA GLU A 527 9.64 -15.32 -3.54
C GLU A 527 10.10 -15.97 -4.84
N ALA A 528 10.85 -15.26 -5.67
CA ALA A 528 11.50 -15.83 -6.85
C ALA A 528 12.91 -15.23 -7.05
N ARG A 529 13.09 -14.41 -8.10
CA ARG A 529 14.31 -13.61 -8.23
C ARG A 529 14.25 -12.42 -7.26
N ARG A 530 15.39 -12.06 -6.67
CA ARG A 530 15.61 -10.79 -5.97
C ARG A 530 16.67 -10.00 -6.74
N VAL A 531 16.32 -8.86 -7.33
CA VAL A 531 17.25 -8.12 -8.22
C VAL A 531 18.41 -7.49 -7.44
N ILE A 532 19.51 -7.20 -8.13
CA ILE A 532 20.63 -6.41 -7.59
C ILE A 532 20.33 -4.92 -7.83
N GLY A 533 19.84 -4.26 -6.78
CA GLY A 533 19.55 -2.82 -6.75
C GLY A 533 20.66 -2.01 -6.09
N GLU A 534 20.62 -0.68 -6.24
CA GLU A 534 21.59 0.26 -5.64
C GLU A 534 21.72 0.07 -4.13
N HIS A 535 20.62 -0.22 -3.44
CA HIS A 535 20.61 -0.63 -2.03
C HIS A 535 20.19 -2.10 -1.92
N LEU A 536 20.74 -2.81 -0.94
CA LEU A 536 20.37 -4.18 -0.58
C LEU A 536 19.91 -4.19 0.87
N VAL A 537 18.61 -4.39 1.12
CA VAL A 537 18.09 -4.54 2.49
C VAL A 537 18.46 -5.91 3.04
N THR A 538 18.97 -5.91 4.27
CA THR A 538 19.35 -7.10 5.05
C THR A 538 18.48 -7.25 6.30
N GLU A 539 18.50 -8.43 6.91
CA GLU A 539 17.78 -8.73 8.14
C GLU A 539 18.16 -7.74 9.25
N CYS A 540 19.46 -7.45 9.43
CA CYS A 540 19.89 -6.51 10.46
C CYS A 540 19.44 -5.06 10.23
N GLU A 541 19.26 -4.61 8.98
CA GLU A 541 18.69 -3.28 8.72
C GLU A 541 17.22 -3.22 9.16
N VAL A 542 16.46 -4.29 8.92
CA VAL A 542 15.06 -4.41 9.39
C VAL A 542 15.02 -4.49 10.92
N THR A 543 15.77 -5.41 11.53
CA THR A 543 15.79 -5.60 13.00
C THR A 543 16.22 -4.35 13.75
N ASN A 544 17.20 -3.59 13.20
CA ASN A 544 17.69 -2.36 13.80
C ASN A 544 17.03 -1.10 13.25
N ALA A 545 15.89 -1.15 12.54
CA ALA A 545 15.31 0.00 11.83
C ALA A 545 14.82 1.18 12.71
N ARG A 546 14.98 1.11 14.04
CA ARG A 546 14.79 2.26 14.97
C ARG A 546 16.11 2.94 15.37
N GLN A 547 17.24 2.37 14.96
CA GLN A 547 18.61 2.84 15.21
C GLN A 547 19.37 3.04 13.89
N TYR A 548 19.01 2.28 12.85
CA TYR A 548 19.53 2.36 11.49
C TYR A 548 18.51 3.09 10.61
N PHE A 549 18.92 4.19 9.96
CA PHE A 549 18.03 5.12 9.27
C PHE A 549 18.37 5.26 7.79
N HIS A 550 17.34 5.16 6.95
CA HIS A 550 17.44 5.31 5.50
C HIS A 550 16.97 6.69 5.05
N ALA A 551 17.94 7.60 4.90
CA ALA A 551 17.70 8.98 4.47
C ALA A 551 16.99 9.07 3.10
N ASP A 552 17.10 8.04 2.27
CA ASP A 552 16.49 7.88 0.94
C ASP A 552 15.16 7.11 0.96
N SER A 553 14.59 6.80 2.14
CA SER A 553 13.34 6.05 2.27
C SER A 553 12.19 6.63 1.46
N VAL A 554 11.47 5.77 0.75
CA VAL A 554 10.29 6.09 -0.07
C VAL A 554 9.04 5.31 0.35
N GLY A 555 9.09 4.63 1.50
CA GLY A 555 7.96 3.89 2.06
C GLY A 555 8.26 3.39 3.46
N ILE A 556 7.30 2.67 4.04
CA ILE A 556 7.51 1.91 5.29
C ILE A 556 7.07 0.45 5.07
N ALA A 557 7.73 -0.46 5.77
CA ALA A 557 7.31 -1.85 5.89
C ALA A 557 7.01 -2.15 7.37
N GLU A 558 6.10 -3.08 7.61
CA GLU A 558 5.59 -3.32 8.97
C GLU A 558 5.36 -4.76 9.34
N TYR A 559 5.20 -5.66 8.39
CA TYR A 559 4.89 -7.04 8.72
C TYR A 559 6.17 -7.75 9.14
N PRO A 560 6.09 -8.73 10.06
CA PRO A 560 7.24 -9.54 10.42
C PRO A 560 7.98 -10.11 9.22
N MET A 561 9.30 -10.20 9.31
CA MET A 561 10.08 -11.02 8.39
C MET A 561 9.60 -12.45 8.53
N ASP A 562 9.00 -12.97 7.46
CA ASP A 562 8.36 -14.27 7.43
C ASP A 562 8.80 -15.07 6.19
N SER A 563 8.82 -16.38 6.35
CA SER A 563 9.16 -17.31 5.28
C SER A 563 8.38 -18.61 5.48
N HIS A 564 8.02 -19.24 4.37
CA HIS A 564 7.38 -20.56 4.36
C HIS A 564 8.39 -21.67 4.09
N ALA A 565 8.04 -22.90 4.46
CA ALA A 565 8.93 -24.05 4.39
C ALA A 565 9.54 -24.28 2.99
N MET A 566 10.83 -24.59 2.98
CA MET A 566 11.63 -24.95 1.80
C MET A 566 11.45 -26.43 1.45
N GLU A 567 11.49 -27.31 2.45
CA GLU A 567 11.35 -28.76 2.32
C GLU A 567 10.18 -29.32 3.14
N GLU A 568 9.65 -30.46 2.72
CA GLU A 568 8.59 -31.15 3.46
C GLU A 568 9.09 -31.65 4.84
N LEU A 569 8.20 -31.57 5.84
CA LEU A 569 8.43 -32.08 7.19
C LEU A 569 8.65 -33.60 7.16
N ARG A 570 9.89 -34.05 7.45
CA ARG A 570 10.26 -35.47 7.36
C ARG A 570 9.73 -36.33 8.50
N ALA A 571 9.38 -35.72 9.63
CA ALA A 571 8.51 -36.25 10.66
C ALA A 571 8.06 -35.08 11.56
N PRO A 572 6.79 -34.99 11.98
CA PRO A 572 6.41 -34.19 13.13
C PRO A 572 6.87 -34.94 14.38
N ASP A 573 8.05 -34.56 14.90
CA ASP A 573 8.36 -34.79 16.30
C ASP A 573 7.60 -33.78 17.17
N ASP A 574 7.74 -33.85 18.49
CA ASP A 574 7.07 -32.96 19.44
C ASP A 574 7.48 -31.47 19.33
N ARG A 575 8.32 -31.10 18.34
CA ARG A 575 9.03 -29.81 18.24
C ARG A 575 9.03 -29.17 16.85
N LEU A 576 8.68 -29.91 15.81
CA LEU A 576 8.62 -29.42 14.43
C LEU A 576 7.18 -29.33 13.94
N ASP A 577 6.47 -28.31 14.45
CA ASP A 577 5.16 -27.87 13.92
C ASP A 577 5.28 -27.10 12.59
N LYS A 578 6.51 -26.88 12.12
CA LYS A 578 6.93 -26.03 10.99
C LYS A 578 8.06 -26.63 10.16
N GLY A 579 8.03 -26.42 8.85
CA GLY A 579 9.05 -26.98 7.95
C GLY A 579 10.41 -26.26 7.98
N GLU A 580 11.41 -26.86 7.33
CA GLU A 580 12.75 -26.28 7.19
C GLU A 580 12.68 -24.91 6.49
N GLY A 581 13.24 -23.86 7.09
CA GLY A 581 13.21 -22.49 6.58
C GLY A 581 11.90 -21.73 6.81
N GLU A 582 10.89 -22.32 7.47
CA GLU A 582 9.69 -21.61 7.90
C GLU A 582 9.96 -20.79 9.18
N MET A 583 9.56 -19.52 9.20
CA MET A 583 9.80 -18.61 10.35
C MET A 583 8.82 -17.43 10.37
N TYR A 584 8.53 -16.89 11.55
CA TYR A 584 7.78 -15.64 11.75
C TYR A 584 8.45 -14.77 12.83
N LEU A 585 9.35 -13.87 12.39
CA LEU A 585 10.26 -13.10 13.24
C LEU A 585 9.61 -11.86 13.86
N SER A 586 8.45 -12.04 14.49
CA SER A 586 7.62 -10.94 15.00
C SER A 586 8.25 -10.12 16.12
N ALA A 587 9.10 -10.74 16.95
CA ALA A 587 9.83 -10.05 18.01
C ALA A 587 11.04 -9.26 17.48
N PHE A 588 11.61 -9.69 16.35
CA PHE A 588 12.78 -9.06 15.73
C PHE A 588 12.41 -8.03 14.65
N THR A 589 11.15 -7.92 14.24
CA THR A 589 10.75 -7.00 13.17
C THR A 589 10.02 -5.77 13.72
N PRO A 590 10.71 -4.64 13.90
CA PRO A 590 10.06 -3.34 14.09
C PRO A 590 9.48 -2.81 12.76
N TRP A 591 8.89 -1.62 12.82
CA TRP A 591 8.51 -0.82 11.65
C TRP A 591 9.78 -0.32 10.96
N SER A 592 9.98 -0.72 9.70
CA SER A 592 11.19 -0.43 8.92
C SER A 592 10.92 0.53 7.76
N GLN A 593 12.00 1.08 7.23
CA GLN A 593 11.97 1.99 6.08
C GLN A 593 12.18 1.22 4.78
N VAL A 594 11.68 1.74 3.66
CA VAL A 594 11.91 1.16 2.33
C VAL A 594 12.81 2.10 1.52
N PRO A 595 14.12 1.81 1.38
CA PRO A 595 15.07 2.68 0.69
C PRO A 595 14.74 2.80 -0.81
N TYR A 596 14.98 3.94 -1.44
CA TYR A 596 14.76 4.09 -2.88
C TYR A 596 15.67 3.13 -3.69
N GLY A 597 16.88 2.88 -3.21
CA GLY A 597 17.84 2.02 -3.89
C GLY A 597 17.38 0.57 -4.12
N VAL A 598 16.38 0.05 -3.38
CA VAL A 598 15.93 -1.35 -3.54
C VAL A 598 15.17 -1.59 -4.85
N ILE A 599 14.60 -0.52 -5.43
CA ILE A 599 13.81 -0.58 -6.67
C ILE A 599 14.59 -0.12 -7.91
N VAL A 600 15.85 0.30 -7.75
CA VAL A 600 16.72 0.84 -8.83
C VAL A 600 17.81 -0.18 -9.18
N PRO A 601 17.75 -0.88 -10.33
CA PRO A 601 18.77 -1.86 -10.73
C PRO A 601 20.17 -1.25 -10.94
N ARG A 602 21.22 -1.94 -10.49
CA ARG A 602 22.59 -1.36 -10.56
C ARG A 602 23.13 -1.14 -11.97
N CYS A 603 22.87 -2.06 -12.91
CA CYS A 603 23.54 -2.06 -14.22
C CYS A 603 22.64 -1.66 -15.40
N VAL A 604 21.33 -1.48 -15.17
CA VAL A 604 20.32 -1.27 -16.21
C VAL A 604 19.59 0.05 -15.96
N GLU A 605 19.63 0.94 -16.95
CA GLU A 605 18.98 2.25 -16.89
C GLU A 605 17.58 2.22 -17.50
N GLY A 606 16.73 3.19 -17.16
CA GLY A 606 15.36 3.30 -17.71
C GLY A 606 14.36 2.24 -17.19
N LEU A 607 14.76 1.42 -16.21
CA LEU A 607 13.94 0.40 -15.57
C LEU A 607 13.92 0.59 -14.05
N LEU A 608 12.76 0.40 -13.42
CA LEU A 608 12.62 0.14 -11.98
C LEU A 608 12.01 -1.25 -11.77
N VAL A 609 12.28 -1.89 -10.63
CA VAL A 609 11.70 -3.18 -10.25
C VAL A 609 11.04 -3.01 -8.88
N THR A 610 9.76 -3.33 -8.73
CA THR A 610 8.97 -2.92 -7.55
C THR A 610 8.28 -4.07 -6.80
N THR A 611 8.52 -5.30 -7.24
CA THR A 611 7.97 -6.52 -6.62
C THR A 611 9.11 -7.42 -6.20
N ALA A 612 9.88 -7.91 -7.17
CA ALA A 612 11.11 -8.71 -6.99
C ALA A 612 12.34 -7.85 -6.58
N VAL A 613 12.17 -7.02 -5.56
CA VAL A 613 13.11 -5.96 -5.15
C VAL A 613 14.42 -6.46 -4.54
N SER A 614 15.39 -5.56 -4.34
CA SER A 614 16.71 -5.91 -3.80
C SER A 614 16.72 -6.09 -2.29
N ALA A 615 16.62 -7.34 -1.86
CA ALA A 615 16.69 -7.78 -0.47
C ALA A 615 17.45 -9.11 -0.34
N THR A 616 17.85 -9.45 0.88
CA THR A 616 18.15 -10.83 1.28
C THR A 616 16.87 -11.61 1.51
N HIS A 617 16.95 -12.95 1.57
CA HIS A 617 15.80 -13.84 1.72
C HIS A 617 14.94 -13.48 2.95
N VAL A 618 15.57 -13.32 4.12
CA VAL A 618 14.85 -13.04 5.38
C VAL A 618 14.19 -11.66 5.34
N ALA A 619 14.94 -10.63 4.90
CA ALA A 619 14.41 -9.28 4.78
C ALA A 619 13.30 -9.14 3.73
N TYR A 620 13.31 -9.94 2.66
CA TYR A 620 12.31 -9.88 1.61
C TYR A 620 10.88 -10.14 2.11
N GLY A 621 10.71 -10.89 3.21
CA GLY A 621 9.43 -11.13 3.88
C GLY A 621 8.65 -9.84 4.22
N THR A 622 9.34 -8.79 4.70
CA THR A 622 8.65 -7.52 5.03
C THR A 622 8.30 -6.67 3.80
N LEU A 623 9.02 -6.86 2.68
CA LEU A 623 8.86 -6.05 1.45
C LEU A 623 7.87 -6.65 0.44
N ARG A 624 7.64 -7.98 0.49
CA ARG A 624 6.84 -8.73 -0.50
C ARG A 624 5.32 -8.60 -0.34
N LEU A 625 4.82 -7.73 0.53
CA LEU A 625 3.38 -7.66 0.86
C LEU A 625 2.65 -6.55 0.11
N GLU A 626 1.38 -6.78 -0.17
CA GLU A 626 0.61 -5.98 -1.13
C GLU A 626 0.53 -4.48 -0.76
N ALA A 627 0.41 -4.13 0.53
CA ALA A 627 0.43 -2.73 0.98
C ALA A 627 1.80 -2.05 0.76
N VAL A 628 2.90 -2.74 1.09
CA VAL A 628 4.28 -2.24 0.90
C VAL A 628 4.64 -2.16 -0.59
N ARG A 629 4.22 -3.17 -1.37
CA ARG A 629 4.25 -3.19 -2.83
C ARG A 629 3.54 -1.98 -3.43
N MET A 630 2.34 -1.61 -2.95
CA MET A 630 1.66 -0.37 -3.40
C MET A 630 2.46 0.89 -3.11
N SER A 631 3.10 1.00 -1.93
CA SER A 631 4.00 2.13 -1.61
C SER A 631 5.21 2.18 -2.56
N MET A 632 5.84 1.04 -2.85
CA MET A 632 6.95 0.96 -3.81
C MET A 632 6.53 1.33 -5.23
N GLY A 633 5.36 0.88 -5.69
CA GLY A 633 4.78 1.27 -6.98
C GLY A 633 4.48 2.76 -7.08
N GLN A 634 3.91 3.36 -6.03
CA GLN A 634 3.69 4.81 -5.93
C GLN A 634 5.01 5.59 -6.00
N ALA A 635 6.03 5.17 -5.25
CA ALA A 635 7.36 5.78 -5.27
C ALA A 635 8.01 5.67 -6.66
N ALA A 636 7.90 4.53 -7.32
CA ALA A 636 8.44 4.29 -8.65
C ALA A 636 7.80 5.17 -9.74
N ALA A 637 6.48 5.37 -9.68
CA ALA A 637 5.78 6.28 -10.61
C ALA A 637 6.19 7.75 -10.39
N VAL A 638 6.35 8.17 -9.13
CA VAL A 638 6.88 9.50 -8.79
C VAL A 638 8.32 9.66 -9.30
N ALA A 639 9.19 8.67 -9.09
CA ALA A 639 10.55 8.67 -9.58
C ALA A 639 10.63 8.74 -11.11
N ALA A 640 9.80 7.96 -11.82
CA ALA A 640 9.68 8.00 -13.27
C ALA A 640 9.29 9.41 -13.77
N ARG A 641 8.28 10.03 -13.14
CA ARG A 641 7.85 11.40 -13.45
C ARG A 641 8.96 12.42 -13.22
N LEU A 642 9.74 12.27 -12.15
CA LEU A 642 10.84 13.17 -11.81
C LEU A 642 12.03 13.01 -12.77
N ALA A 643 12.39 11.77 -13.12
CA ALA A 643 13.43 11.47 -14.11
C ALA A 643 13.08 12.13 -15.47
N ILE A 644 11.86 11.88 -15.96
CA ILE A 644 11.34 12.43 -17.23
C ILE A 644 11.27 13.96 -17.22
N THR A 645 10.83 14.59 -16.12
CA THR A 645 10.70 16.06 -16.07
C THR A 645 12.02 16.80 -15.90
N ARG A 646 12.98 16.20 -15.19
CA ARG A 646 14.28 16.82 -14.90
C ARG A 646 15.39 16.42 -15.87
N GLY A 647 15.14 15.46 -16.77
CA GLY A 647 16.14 14.98 -17.73
C GLY A 647 17.29 14.21 -17.07
N VAL A 648 17.02 13.52 -15.96
CA VAL A 648 18.01 12.73 -15.21
C VAL A 648 17.70 11.23 -15.33
N SER A 649 18.72 10.39 -15.17
CA SER A 649 18.52 8.95 -15.01
C SER A 649 17.80 8.62 -13.69
N LEU A 650 17.21 7.42 -13.60
CA LEU A 650 16.45 6.99 -12.42
C LEU A 650 17.32 6.97 -11.16
N ARG A 651 18.57 6.52 -11.29
CA ARG A 651 19.60 6.54 -10.25
C ARG A 651 19.95 7.96 -9.77
N CYS A 652 19.88 8.95 -10.66
CA CYS A 652 20.16 10.35 -10.37
C CYS A 652 18.92 11.14 -9.93
N VAL A 653 17.76 10.50 -9.72
CA VAL A 653 16.61 11.13 -9.06
C VAL A 653 16.95 11.28 -7.58
N ASN A 654 17.07 12.52 -7.10
CA ASN A 654 17.29 12.79 -5.68
C ASN A 654 16.08 12.27 -4.87
N PRO A 655 16.27 11.36 -3.89
CA PRO A 655 15.18 10.78 -3.09
C PRO A 655 14.33 11.83 -2.37
N ALA A 656 14.90 12.99 -2.01
CA ALA A 656 14.14 14.08 -1.39
C ALA A 656 13.02 14.62 -2.29
N TRP A 657 13.17 14.57 -3.63
CA TRP A 657 12.11 14.95 -4.56
C TRP A 657 10.98 13.91 -4.60
N ILE A 658 11.31 12.63 -4.45
CA ILE A 658 10.32 11.54 -4.35
C ILE A 658 9.55 11.69 -3.03
N GLN A 659 10.28 11.80 -1.92
CA GLN A 659 9.79 12.01 -0.56
C GLN A 659 8.82 13.20 -0.49
N ASP A 660 9.17 14.36 -1.04
CA ASP A 660 8.30 15.54 -1.04
C ASP A 660 6.94 15.27 -1.73
N SER A 661 6.96 14.53 -2.84
CA SER A 661 5.77 14.20 -3.62
C SER A 661 4.88 13.16 -2.92
N ILE A 662 5.45 12.08 -2.37
CA ILE A 662 4.67 11.03 -1.69
C ILE A 662 4.16 11.47 -0.32
N LEU A 663 4.92 12.28 0.42
CA LEU A 663 4.45 12.92 1.66
C LEU A 663 3.29 13.91 1.41
N SER A 664 3.29 14.57 0.23
CA SER A 664 2.15 15.40 -0.21
C SER A 664 0.91 14.57 -0.59
N GLN A 665 1.09 13.27 -0.82
CA GLN A 665 0.04 12.28 -1.08
C GLN A 665 -0.29 11.46 0.18
N HIS A 666 0.08 11.96 1.37
CA HIS A 666 -0.19 11.32 2.67
C HIS A 666 0.44 9.93 2.86
N ALA A 667 1.49 9.58 2.09
CA ALA A 667 2.28 8.36 2.31
C ALA A 667 3.31 8.55 3.43
N TYR A 668 3.63 7.49 4.17
CA TYR A 668 4.72 7.52 5.16
C TYR A 668 6.04 7.06 4.55
N ILE A 669 7.14 7.70 4.96
CA ILE A 669 8.54 7.27 4.68
C ILE A 669 9.33 6.96 5.98
N TYR A 670 8.72 7.32 7.10
CA TYR A 670 9.08 7.01 8.47
C TYR A 670 7.81 7.20 9.31
N TRP A 671 7.67 6.40 10.36
CA TRP A 671 6.47 6.38 11.19
C TRP A 671 6.78 6.60 12.67
N PHE A 672 5.96 7.43 13.32
CA PHE A 672 5.91 7.64 14.76
C PHE A 672 4.49 7.35 15.24
N SER A 673 4.33 6.84 16.46
CA SER A 673 3.05 6.36 17.00
C SER A 673 1.94 7.39 17.18
N ASP A 674 2.27 8.68 17.10
CA ASP A 674 1.35 9.80 17.25
C ASP A 674 1.43 10.83 16.11
N VAL A 675 2.06 10.46 14.99
CA VAL A 675 2.18 11.31 13.79
C VAL A 675 1.40 10.68 12.64
N THR A 676 0.32 11.35 12.23
CA THR A 676 -0.52 10.97 11.09
C THR A 676 -0.29 11.94 9.93
N PRO A 677 -0.78 11.66 8.70
CA PRO A 677 -0.68 12.61 7.60
C PRO A 677 -1.47 13.92 7.84
N MET A 678 -2.39 13.92 8.80
CA MET A 678 -3.16 15.09 9.24
C MET A 678 -2.43 15.91 10.31
N THR A 679 -1.36 15.39 10.90
CA THR A 679 -0.56 16.08 11.91
C THR A 679 0.09 17.33 11.32
N ARG A 680 0.05 18.44 12.05
CA ARG A 680 0.69 19.69 11.61
C ARG A 680 2.18 19.44 11.37
N HIS A 681 2.67 19.90 10.21
CA HIS A 681 4.06 19.73 9.79
C HIS A 681 4.48 18.28 9.47
N PHE A 682 3.54 17.35 9.29
CA PHE A 682 3.74 15.94 8.90
C PHE A 682 4.93 15.73 7.93
N LYS A 683 4.91 16.39 6.76
CA LYS A 683 5.98 16.24 5.75
C LYS A 683 7.38 16.44 6.34
N ALA A 684 7.57 17.46 7.16
CA ALA A 684 8.87 17.78 7.73
C ALA A 684 9.26 16.83 8.86
N ILE A 685 8.28 16.43 9.69
CA ILE A 685 8.48 15.45 10.76
C ILE A 685 8.93 14.10 10.17
N SER A 686 8.22 13.57 9.16
CA SER A 686 8.58 12.31 8.51
C SER A 686 9.88 12.40 7.70
N PHE A 687 10.16 13.53 7.03
CA PHE A 687 11.41 13.73 6.28
C PHE A 687 12.66 13.71 7.19
N LEU A 688 12.55 14.28 8.39
CA LEU A 688 13.64 14.30 9.37
C LEU A 688 13.70 13.01 10.21
N GLY A 689 12.55 12.40 10.53
CA GLY A 689 12.48 11.07 11.15
C GLY A 689 13.13 10.00 10.28
N ALA A 690 12.89 10.03 8.97
CA ALA A 690 13.51 9.12 8.00
C ALA A 690 15.04 9.20 7.95
N ARG A 691 15.62 10.28 8.48
CA ARG A 691 17.06 10.53 8.54
C ARG A 691 17.65 10.27 9.93
N GLY A 692 16.85 9.92 10.93
CA GLY A 692 17.29 9.85 12.33
C GLY A 692 17.54 11.22 12.97
N VAL A 693 17.11 12.33 12.35
CA VAL A 693 17.22 13.67 12.95
C VAL A 693 16.25 13.79 14.13
N LEU A 694 15.05 13.21 14.01
CA LEU A 694 14.03 13.16 15.04
C LEU A 694 13.84 11.69 15.47
N VAL A 695 14.11 11.39 16.74
CA VAL A 695 14.17 10.01 17.27
C VAL A 695 13.30 9.78 18.50
N SER A 696 12.58 10.80 18.98
CA SER A 696 11.69 10.68 20.13
C SER A 696 10.44 9.88 19.77
N GLU A 697 10.12 8.83 20.52
CA GLU A 697 8.96 7.96 20.29
C GLU A 697 8.15 7.78 21.59
N PRO A 698 6.86 8.19 21.65
CA PRO A 698 6.13 8.99 20.64
C PRO A 698 6.76 10.37 20.41
N PHE A 699 6.54 10.93 19.22
CA PHE A 699 7.18 12.18 18.80
C PHE A 699 6.63 13.41 19.52
N ARG A 700 5.34 13.43 19.84
CA ARG A 700 4.59 14.50 20.50
C ARG A 700 4.65 15.83 19.74
N PRO A 701 4.10 15.90 18.52
CA PRO A 701 4.30 17.02 17.58
C PRO A 701 3.86 18.39 18.11
N ASP A 702 2.85 18.42 19.00
CA ASP A 702 2.31 19.64 19.61
C ASP A 702 2.86 19.92 21.03
N SER A 703 3.72 19.05 21.59
CA SER A 703 4.44 19.34 22.83
C SER A 703 5.53 20.38 22.61
N ALA A 704 5.85 21.14 23.67
CA ALA A 704 7.00 22.03 23.69
C ALA A 704 8.29 21.23 23.44
N LEU A 705 9.15 21.80 22.61
CA LEU A 705 10.50 21.33 22.34
C LEU A 705 11.41 21.81 23.47
N THR A 706 12.26 20.94 24.03
CA THR A 706 13.34 21.37 24.92
C THR A 706 14.57 21.85 24.14
N GLU A 707 15.42 22.68 24.76
CA GLU A 707 16.66 23.16 24.16
C GLU A 707 17.51 21.97 23.71
N GLN A 708 17.68 20.97 24.56
CA GLN A 708 18.27 19.67 24.27
C GLN A 708 17.68 18.94 23.06
N GLU A 709 16.36 18.83 22.95
CA GLU A 709 15.76 18.13 21.81
C GLU A 709 16.06 18.83 20.50
N ALA A 710 16.04 20.17 20.51
CA ALA A 710 16.45 20.98 19.38
C ALA A 710 17.93 20.76 19.03
N LEU A 711 18.77 20.76 20.06
CA LEU A 711 20.23 20.72 19.96
C LEU A 711 20.74 19.34 19.53
N ALA A 712 20.16 18.26 20.06
CA ALA A 712 20.42 16.90 19.60
C ALA A 712 19.91 16.64 18.18
N ALA A 713 18.79 17.26 17.78
CA ALA A 713 18.34 17.20 16.39
C ALA A 713 19.25 18.01 15.44
N VAL A 714 19.73 19.19 15.84
CA VAL A 714 20.73 19.95 15.07
C VAL A 714 22.04 19.15 14.96
N ASP A 715 22.58 18.60 16.04
CA ASP A 715 23.77 17.76 16.00
C ASP A 715 23.60 16.58 15.03
N ARG A 716 22.51 15.81 15.15
CA ARG A 716 22.25 14.70 14.22
C ARG A 716 22.16 15.18 12.78
N LEU A 717 21.43 16.27 12.49
CA LEU A 717 21.37 16.86 11.14
C LEU A 717 22.77 17.23 10.62
N VAL A 718 23.60 17.86 11.45
CA VAL A 718 24.97 18.26 11.09
C VAL A 718 25.90 17.07 10.87
N ARG A 719 25.77 16.01 11.67
CA ARG A 719 26.52 14.76 11.47
C ARG A 719 26.10 14.02 10.20
N LEU A 720 24.80 14.01 9.88
CA LEU A 720 24.22 13.40 8.67
C LEU A 720 24.58 14.16 7.39
N GLU A 721 24.60 15.50 7.44
CA GLU A 721 24.87 16.37 6.30
C GLU A 721 26.34 16.78 6.20
N GLY A 722 27.13 16.47 7.24
CA GLY A 722 28.56 16.77 7.37
C GLY A 722 28.90 18.26 7.50
N GLY A 723 27.89 19.13 7.49
CA GLY A 723 28.02 20.59 7.51
C GLY A 723 26.70 21.25 7.91
N MET A 724 26.68 22.59 7.90
CA MET A 724 25.60 23.39 8.46
C MET A 724 24.70 24.02 7.37
N PRO A 725 23.36 24.08 7.55
CA PRO A 725 22.46 24.69 6.57
C PRO A 725 22.63 26.22 6.45
N GLN A 726 22.44 26.78 5.25
CA GLN A 726 22.26 28.23 5.04
C GLN A 726 20.81 28.73 5.31
N GLN A 727 20.65 30.05 5.22
CA GLN A 727 19.73 30.96 5.90
C GLN A 727 18.26 30.56 6.04
N ILE A 728 17.75 30.52 7.29
CA ILE A 728 16.32 30.70 7.58
C ILE A 728 16.04 32.19 7.83
N GLU A 729 15.03 32.73 7.17
CA GLU A 729 14.32 33.92 7.65
C GLU A 729 13.07 33.48 8.42
N LEU A 730 12.97 33.90 9.68
CA LEU A 730 11.78 33.68 10.49
C LEU A 730 11.03 34.99 10.65
N GLN A 731 9.73 34.98 10.35
CA GLN A 731 8.85 36.10 10.66
C GLN A 731 8.72 36.21 12.18
N ALA A 732 9.40 37.19 12.76
CA ALA A 732 9.58 37.39 14.20
C ALA A 732 8.33 37.93 14.93
N SER A 733 7.12 37.53 14.52
CA SER A 733 5.87 38.14 14.98
C SER A 733 5.30 37.59 16.31
N GLN A 734 5.91 36.57 16.91
CA GLN A 734 5.48 35.96 18.18
C GLN A 734 6.66 35.30 18.93
N ALA A 735 7.52 36.09 19.59
CA ALA A 735 8.70 35.57 20.30
C ALA A 735 8.37 34.85 21.64
N GLU A 736 7.21 35.15 22.25
CA GLU A 736 6.90 34.82 23.65
C GLU A 736 6.33 33.41 23.90
N MET A 737 6.06 32.62 22.85
CA MET A 737 5.52 31.25 23.03
C MET A 737 6.59 30.17 22.79
N PRO A 738 6.56 29.05 23.54
CA PRO A 738 7.39 27.88 23.28
C PRO A 738 7.25 27.36 21.84
N VAL A 739 8.34 26.81 21.31
CA VAL A 739 8.34 26.08 20.03
C VAL A 739 7.75 24.70 20.24
N THR A 740 6.86 24.26 19.34
CA THR A 740 6.44 22.85 19.32
C THR A 740 7.39 22.02 18.48
N ARG A 741 7.57 20.74 18.83
CA ARG A 741 8.46 19.81 18.11
C ARG A 741 8.17 19.75 16.60
N GLY A 742 6.88 19.78 16.21
CA GLY A 742 6.47 19.83 14.81
C GLY A 742 6.81 21.14 14.10
N LEU A 743 6.70 22.29 14.78
CA LEU A 743 7.06 23.59 14.19
C LEU A 743 8.58 23.69 13.93
N PHE A 744 9.38 23.17 14.86
CA PHE A 744 10.83 23.08 14.71
C PHE A 744 11.25 22.17 13.56
N ALA A 745 10.61 21.01 13.42
CA ALA A 745 10.84 20.11 12.28
C ALA A 745 10.62 20.84 10.93
N LYS A 746 9.55 21.64 10.82
CA LYS A 746 9.33 22.49 9.64
C LYS A 746 10.49 23.46 9.39
N TRP A 747 11.00 24.13 10.43
CA TRP A 747 12.10 25.09 10.28
C TRP A 747 13.40 24.45 9.82
N LEU A 748 13.78 23.30 10.37
CA LEU A 748 14.95 22.53 9.91
C LEU A 748 14.84 22.12 8.42
N VAL A 749 13.67 21.69 7.95
CA VAL A 749 13.50 21.40 6.51
C VAL A 749 13.54 22.67 5.65
N GLN A 750 13.03 23.79 6.17
CA GLN A 750 13.09 25.08 5.46
C GLN A 750 14.50 25.67 5.37
N SER A 751 15.41 25.39 6.32
CA SER A 751 16.83 25.71 6.13
C SER A 751 17.44 24.84 5.04
N LYS A 752 17.26 23.51 5.11
CA LYS A 752 17.87 22.56 4.16
C LYS A 752 17.54 22.87 2.70
N ALA A 753 16.30 23.24 2.39
CA ALA A 753 15.85 23.44 1.00
C ALA A 753 16.61 24.55 0.22
N ARG A 754 17.50 25.31 0.89
CA ARG A 754 18.34 26.37 0.34
C ARG A 754 19.82 25.95 0.15
N VAL A 755 20.18 24.69 0.44
CA VAL A 755 21.57 24.24 0.65
C VAL A 755 21.71 22.78 0.25
N ASP A 756 22.47 22.50 -0.80
CA ASP A 756 23.00 21.15 -1.04
C ASP A 756 24.29 21.19 -1.88
N ALA A 757 25.44 21.13 -1.20
CA ALA A 757 26.77 20.92 -1.79
C ALA A 757 27.84 20.67 -0.70
N THR A 758 27.76 19.53 0.02
CA THR A 758 28.85 18.86 0.78
C THR A 758 29.63 19.63 1.87
N TRP A 759 29.91 19.03 3.05
CA TRP A 759 31.30 18.96 3.60
C TRP A 759 31.49 18.05 4.85
N ARG A 760 32.58 18.21 5.62
CA ARG A 760 32.98 17.43 6.81
C ARG A 760 33.81 18.24 7.85
N ALA A 761 33.84 17.73 9.09
CA ALA A 761 35.00 17.64 10.02
C ALA A 761 35.03 18.44 11.35
N ALA A 762 35.83 17.90 12.29
CA ALA A 762 35.89 18.04 13.77
C ALA A 762 37.01 19.00 14.26
N VAL A 763 37.27 19.36 15.55
CA VAL A 763 36.62 19.30 16.90
C VAL A 763 37.39 20.24 17.87
N ALA A 764 36.82 20.68 19.01
CA ALA A 764 37.60 21.20 20.17
C ALA A 764 36.93 20.99 21.56
N ARG A 765 37.72 20.72 22.63
CA ARG A 765 37.30 20.47 24.05
C ARG A 765 37.09 21.79 24.85
N GLN A 766 36.45 21.88 26.04
CA GLN A 766 35.94 20.92 27.06
C GLN A 766 34.46 21.21 27.46
N SER A 767 33.77 20.24 28.10
CA SER A 767 32.32 20.17 28.41
C SER A 767 31.75 21.10 29.49
N TYR A 768 30.41 21.23 29.52
CA TYR A 768 29.64 21.98 30.52
C TYR A 768 29.36 21.17 31.80
N GLU A 769 29.13 21.85 32.92
CA GLU A 769 29.08 21.27 34.27
C GLU A 769 27.84 20.39 34.52
N ASP A 770 26.70 20.73 33.91
CA ASP A 770 25.43 20.00 34.00
C ASP A 770 25.23 18.95 32.90
N VAL A 771 26.24 18.75 32.04
CA VAL A 771 26.23 17.73 30.98
C VAL A 771 27.44 16.81 31.15
N ALA A 772 27.34 15.91 32.14
CA ALA A 772 28.37 14.92 32.43
C ALA A 772 28.48 13.83 31.32
N PRO A 773 29.61 13.12 31.17
CA PRO A 773 29.80 12.06 30.16
C PRO A 773 28.78 10.90 30.18
N GLY A 774 28.06 10.70 31.28
CA GLY A 774 26.97 9.71 31.39
C GLY A 774 25.58 10.26 31.01
N SER A 775 25.47 11.53 30.65
CA SER A 775 24.24 12.15 30.16
C SER A 775 23.95 11.66 28.73
N PRO A 776 22.72 11.26 28.38
CA PRO A 776 22.37 10.87 27.01
C PRO A 776 22.46 12.04 26.00
N TYR A 777 22.76 13.25 26.49
CA TYR A 777 22.90 14.48 25.72
C TYR A 777 24.36 14.93 25.56
N PHE A 778 25.31 14.24 26.20
CA PHE A 778 26.73 14.60 26.20
C PHE A 778 27.32 14.75 24.80
N GLU A 779 27.14 13.74 23.95
CA GLU A 779 27.64 13.73 22.56
C GLU A 779 27.09 14.88 21.71
N ALA A 780 25.81 15.22 21.88
CA ALA A 780 25.18 16.31 21.14
C ALA A 780 25.74 17.67 21.58
N VAL A 781 25.85 17.88 22.89
CA VAL A 781 26.37 19.10 23.49
C VAL A 781 27.85 19.31 23.15
N GLU A 782 28.65 18.24 23.19
CA GLU A 782 30.07 18.29 22.79
C GLU A 782 30.26 18.65 21.32
N ALA A 783 29.43 18.13 20.42
CA ALA A 783 29.51 18.44 19.00
C ALA A 783 29.10 19.89 18.68
N LEU A 784 28.01 20.38 19.28
CA LEU A 784 27.60 21.78 19.15
C LEU A 784 28.69 22.74 19.67
N ARG A 785 29.29 22.39 20.80
CA ARG A 785 30.40 23.13 21.42
C ARG A 785 31.65 23.08 20.54
N ALA A 786 31.94 21.95 19.89
CA ALA A 786 32.97 21.82 18.87
C ALA A 786 32.72 22.72 17.63
N HIS A 787 31.46 22.96 17.27
CA HIS A 787 31.04 23.95 16.28
C HIS A 787 30.85 25.38 16.85
N ARG A 788 31.34 25.65 18.07
CA ARG A 788 31.28 26.95 18.79
C ARG A 788 29.87 27.50 19.06
N ILE A 789 28.89 26.61 19.20
CA ILE A 789 27.53 26.94 19.63
C ILE A 789 27.46 26.76 21.15
N THR A 790 27.16 27.84 21.87
CA THR A 790 27.21 27.92 23.34
C THR A 790 25.83 28.25 23.93
N PRO A 791 25.53 27.87 25.18
CA PRO A 791 24.23 28.15 25.81
C PRO A 791 24.00 29.64 26.10
N SER A 792 25.03 30.50 25.95
CA SER A 792 24.95 31.97 25.94
C SER A 792 24.10 32.57 24.81
N LEU A 793 23.43 31.71 24.05
CA LEU A 793 22.59 32.01 22.90
C LEU A 793 21.11 31.81 23.21
N PHE A 794 20.77 31.30 24.40
CA PHE A 794 19.41 31.06 24.86
C PHE A 794 19.02 32.05 25.96
N ALA A 795 17.73 32.39 26.02
CA ALA A 795 17.18 33.41 26.91
C ALA A 795 17.48 33.19 28.41
N ASN A 796 17.79 31.94 28.82
CA ASN A 796 17.97 31.54 30.21
C ASN A 796 19.44 31.31 30.64
N TYR A 797 20.42 31.62 29.78
CA TYR A 797 21.85 31.29 29.98
C TYR A 797 22.40 31.51 31.41
N LYS A 798 23.13 30.51 31.90
CA LYS A 798 23.99 30.60 33.09
C LYS A 798 25.42 30.16 32.74
N PRO A 799 26.46 30.92 33.11
CA PRO A 799 27.85 30.48 32.95
C PRO A 799 28.11 29.10 33.57
N GLY A 800 28.88 28.27 32.88
CA GLY A 800 29.19 26.88 33.30
C GLY A 800 28.10 25.85 32.95
N LEU A 801 26.85 26.27 32.77
CA LEU A 801 25.69 25.40 32.58
C LEU A 801 25.12 25.49 31.15
N PHE A 802 24.51 24.40 30.70
CA PHE A 802 23.89 24.25 29.39
C PHE A 802 22.36 24.16 29.45
N GLN A 803 21.81 23.73 30.58
CA GLN A 803 20.38 23.60 30.90
C GLN A 803 19.54 22.81 29.87
N PRO A 804 19.99 21.60 29.48
CA PRO A 804 19.42 20.86 28.34
C PRO A 804 17.88 20.69 28.41
N GLU A 805 17.31 20.36 29.56
CA GLU A 805 15.86 20.10 29.71
C GLU A 805 14.95 21.35 29.64
N ALA A 806 15.50 22.57 29.49
CA ALA A 806 14.71 23.80 29.45
C ALA A 806 13.81 23.87 28.19
N PRO A 807 12.57 24.40 28.25
CA PRO A 807 11.72 24.57 27.07
C PRO A 807 12.21 25.73 26.19
N MET A 808 12.33 25.49 24.88
CA MET A 808 12.93 26.42 23.92
C MET A 808 11.90 27.40 23.31
N THR A 809 12.20 28.70 23.25
CA THR A 809 11.34 29.70 22.59
C THR A 809 11.56 29.77 21.08
N ARG A 810 10.68 30.51 20.38
CA ARG A 810 10.81 30.73 18.93
C ARG A 810 12.09 31.49 18.56
N ALA A 811 12.57 32.37 19.43
CA ALA A 811 13.82 33.09 19.23
C ALA A 811 15.04 32.18 19.48
N ASP A 812 15.02 31.39 20.55
CA ASP A 812 16.11 30.46 20.89
C ASP A 812 16.35 29.42 19.78
N ALA A 813 15.27 28.82 19.26
CA ALA A 813 15.34 27.88 18.15
C ALA A 813 15.78 28.55 16.83
N ALA A 814 15.34 29.78 16.57
CA ALA A 814 15.81 30.57 15.43
C ALA A 814 17.33 30.79 15.51
N GLN A 815 17.80 31.16 16.70
CA GLN A 815 19.18 31.49 16.98
C GLN A 815 20.09 30.25 16.98
N ALA A 816 19.63 29.12 17.49
CA ALA A 816 20.30 27.82 17.35
C ALA A 816 20.57 27.48 15.88
N ILE A 817 19.54 27.59 15.02
CA ILE A 817 19.68 27.25 13.60
C ILE A 817 20.50 28.32 12.83
N TYR A 818 20.41 29.60 13.22
CA TYR A 818 21.25 30.66 12.65
C TYR A 818 22.73 30.54 13.04
N LEU A 819 23.05 29.99 14.21
CA LEU A 819 24.45 29.90 14.66
C LEU A 819 25.09 28.57 14.30
N ALA A 820 24.28 27.51 14.19
CA ALA A 820 24.56 26.38 13.31
C ALA A 820 25.05 26.86 11.94
N HIS A 821 24.21 27.59 11.19
CA HIS A 821 24.57 28.20 9.91
C HIS A 821 25.86 29.03 9.94
N ARG A 822 26.00 29.94 10.91
CA ARG A 822 27.08 30.96 10.88
C ARG A 822 28.47 30.35 11.03
N ALA A 823 28.61 29.23 11.75
CA ALA A 823 29.90 28.61 12.02
C ALA A 823 30.67 28.20 10.73
N TYR A 824 29.96 27.85 9.66
CA TYR A 824 30.54 27.46 8.36
C TYR A 824 31.05 28.66 7.53
N ALA A 825 30.43 29.83 7.68
CA ALA A 825 30.70 31.03 6.86
C ALA A 825 31.89 31.88 7.37
N MET A 826 32.63 31.39 8.37
CA MET A 826 33.85 32.04 8.88
C MET A 826 35.07 31.11 8.88
N SER A 827 34.95 29.93 8.25
CA SER A 827 36.02 28.93 8.08
C SER A 827 36.37 28.66 6.60
N HIS A 828 35.81 29.48 5.70
CA HIS A 828 36.14 29.67 4.30
C HIS A 828 36.09 31.18 4.00
#